data_AF-A0A431WU44-F1
#
_entry.id   AF-A0A431WU44-F1
#
_cell.length_a   1.000
_cell.length_b   1.000
_cell.length_c   1.000
_cell.angle_alpha   90.00
_cell.angle_beta   90.00
_cell.angle_gamma   90.00
#
_symmetry.space_group_name_H-M   'P 1'
#
loop_
_entity.id
_entity.type
_entity.pdbx_description
1 polymer ?
#
loop_
_entity_poly.entity_id
_entity_poly.type
_entity_poly.pdbx_seq_one_letter_code
_entity_poly.pdbx_strand_id
1 'polypeptide(L)'
;MGKSPLAKNSKTVKHVRNSKNVVPLHLTIPYKDSKSRNATEFDISHLLHLAANSNKVKINSRIPFLRNFCKKAHQYVDNGRSAATVSELYDILRAFIVFCDAVNVDPFSEAGYLKYAGNDGELRHRMKMYRPSKRLWEMSHGDELGIMETSACQITSELRTALSLCGLPAETWATHHRGFTGETTSYKGYSNAEEELLVARLSELFFTLAPQLIAAKKENLVLPDELPVVIGFGGHQEIISIKTSLKPRNLWMSKTGISVRSSAAFNMAMGAAYHLMCFFTSLNDGDIQSIAHPTTIHTDERDKSLQVVKVSSFKARANKEVDAVLTNQSFDVDKRDGVKFIKTLETLSALYGGGAEGSELLFKLNNQGEKNSSFDLQEINKHLMVELNLLSPTRASCLPWFKELFHSYRNQHVIELKKETNTLGRTVVSKVTRPCSKTKSTQGATNSAYCILSCYTDLPLKGILLPLTYSDKDAEGNISVSFKYRNGESHHFSVPAADKALIKDIEQFATELADKQKSKRAERLLLKRGHQNEAPKDWDGISPISANLMSTWSIETNEYFISLQSSRWREMTSNQVYSVSGAGGVQSLLQNLLQTIDKHYANGDPRLNKIIISQALQVMELLDEDTGLELAKEIVAAKLGITMLTHDEWKKKQEEERAKTNPNGIHCNGQQNIVGGKNTQRETNNAMKLQLPCAEYDMCHKCQSAKAVNETQSIYKLISFIDVLKEAVNLYPNAQEEVHERIAAFEVTLDGASKDVYDNAMALFNQNGRHPRVSMEHAILALHR
;
A
#
# COMPACT_ATOMS: atom_id res chain seq x y z
N MET A 1 21.77 40.52 86.13
CA MET A 1 21.89 39.98 84.76
C MET A 1 20.74 40.51 83.92
N GLY A 2 21.06 41.02 82.72
CA GLY A 2 20.21 41.91 81.92
C GLY A 2 18.92 41.27 81.41
N LYS A 3 17.82 42.04 81.46
CA LYS A 3 16.58 41.72 80.77
C LYS A 3 16.72 42.08 79.29
N SER A 4 16.39 41.13 78.41
CA SER A 4 16.48 41.23 76.95
C SER A 4 15.53 42.31 76.38
N PRO A 5 15.90 43.05 75.31
CA PRO A 5 15.19 44.24 74.84
C PRO A 5 13.95 43.96 73.96
N LEU A 6 13.48 42.71 73.87
CA LEU A 6 12.40 42.34 72.93
C LEU A 6 10.98 42.37 73.53
N ALA A 7 10.82 42.71 74.81
CA ALA A 7 9.53 42.68 75.50
C ALA A 7 8.67 43.97 75.35
N LYS A 8 8.82 44.74 74.26
CA LYS A 8 8.13 46.04 74.12
C LYS A 8 7.40 46.31 72.79
N ASN A 9 6.97 45.28 72.05
CA ASN A 9 6.03 45.46 70.94
C ASN A 9 5.08 44.26 70.77
N SER A 10 4.12 44.08 71.67
CA SER A 10 2.95 43.22 71.41
C SER A 10 1.83 44.05 70.76
N LYS A 11 1.72 44.00 69.43
CA LYS A 11 0.44 44.25 68.75
C LYS A 11 -0.22 42.91 68.49
N THR A 12 -1.46 42.78 68.98
CA THR A 12 -2.37 41.66 68.81
C THR A 12 -2.52 41.29 67.33
N VAL A 13 -1.98 40.13 66.95
CA VAL A 13 -2.25 39.52 65.63
C VAL A 13 -3.38 38.51 65.81
N LYS A 14 -4.51 38.79 65.15
CA LYS A 14 -5.63 37.87 64.98
C LYS A 14 -5.12 36.55 64.39
N HIS A 15 -5.51 35.43 65.00
CA HIS A 15 -5.31 34.11 64.40
C HIS A 15 -6.08 34.01 63.07
N VAL A 16 -5.39 34.28 61.97
CA VAL A 16 -5.79 33.83 60.65
C VAL A 16 -5.35 32.37 60.56
N ARG A 17 -6.30 31.43 60.46
CA ARG A 17 -6.02 30.05 60.06
C ARG A 17 -5.30 30.09 58.72
N ASN A 18 -4.00 29.85 58.74
CA ASN A 18 -3.13 29.91 57.56
C ASN A 18 -3.33 28.61 56.75
N SER A 19 -4.23 28.63 55.77
CA SER A 19 -4.43 27.56 54.78
C SER A 19 -3.35 27.55 53.67
N LYS A 20 -2.12 27.98 53.99
CA LYS A 20 -1.02 28.17 53.03
C LYS A 20 0.07 27.07 53.03
N ASN A 21 -0.24 25.88 53.54
CA ASN A 21 0.61 24.69 53.39
C ASN A 21 -0.13 23.52 52.69
N VAL A 22 -1.00 23.83 51.71
CA VAL A 22 -1.39 22.84 50.71
C VAL A 22 -0.65 23.21 49.43
N VAL A 23 0.49 22.57 49.18
CA VAL A 23 1.13 22.61 47.86
C VAL A 23 0.09 22.07 46.87
N PRO A 24 -0.32 22.83 45.85
CA PRO A 24 -1.23 22.31 44.83
C PRO A 24 -0.60 21.06 44.21
N LEU A 25 -1.36 19.97 44.13
CA LEU A 25 -0.97 18.75 43.42
C LEU A 25 -0.88 19.06 41.92
N HIS A 26 0.21 19.67 41.46
CA HIS A 26 0.46 19.81 40.02
C HIS A 26 0.99 18.47 39.50
N LEU A 27 0.07 17.61 39.06
CA LEU A 27 0.39 16.42 38.27
C LEU A 27 0.55 16.85 36.81
N THR A 28 1.65 17.53 36.50
CA THR A 28 1.97 17.98 35.14
C THR A 28 3.06 17.13 34.52
N ILE A 29 3.12 17.10 33.18
CA ILE A 29 4.20 16.51 32.40
C ILE A 29 4.61 17.44 31.25
N PRO A 30 5.86 17.36 30.77
CA PRO A 30 6.22 17.91 29.47
C PRO A 30 5.47 17.14 28.39
N TYR A 31 4.72 17.84 27.54
CA TYR A 31 3.91 17.25 26.48
C TYR A 31 4.13 18.00 25.17
N LYS A 32 4.29 17.25 24.08
CA LYS A 32 4.46 17.78 22.73
C LYS A 32 3.39 17.20 21.83
N ASP A 33 2.40 18.02 21.50
CA ASP A 33 1.40 17.68 20.50
C ASP A 33 2.05 17.50 19.12
N SER A 34 1.60 16.50 18.36
CA SER A 34 2.05 16.23 16.99
C SER A 34 2.01 17.45 16.05
N LYS A 35 1.13 18.42 16.32
CA LYS A 35 0.94 19.65 15.55
C LYS A 35 1.65 20.86 16.17
N SER A 36 2.17 20.73 17.39
CA SER A 36 2.89 21.81 18.07
C SER A 36 4.40 21.68 17.86
N ARG A 37 5.06 22.80 17.56
CA ARG A 37 6.52 22.86 17.48
C ARG A 37 7.17 22.82 18.87
N ASN A 38 6.46 23.34 19.88
CA ASN A 38 6.97 23.52 21.23
C ASN A 38 6.33 22.52 22.19
N ALA A 39 7.12 22.03 23.15
CA ALA A 39 6.60 21.31 24.30
C ALA A 39 5.91 22.29 25.26
N THR A 40 4.82 21.85 25.88
CA THR A 40 4.07 22.59 26.89
C THR A 40 3.89 21.73 28.13
N GLU A 41 3.54 22.34 29.26
CA GLU A 41 3.07 21.57 30.42
C GLU A 41 1.64 21.08 30.20
N PHE A 42 1.38 19.83 30.56
CA PHE A 42 0.07 19.19 30.43
C PHE A 42 -0.36 18.54 31.75
N ASP A 43 -1.58 18.83 32.21
CA ASP A 43 -2.13 18.32 33.47
C ASP A 43 -2.77 16.93 33.29
N ILE A 44 -2.21 15.94 34.00
CA ILE A 44 -2.66 14.55 33.98
C ILE A 44 -3.54 14.19 35.19
N SER A 45 -4.00 15.17 35.98
CA SER A 45 -4.82 14.94 37.17
C SER A 45 -6.11 14.16 36.91
N HIS A 46 -6.64 14.22 35.68
CA HIS A 46 -7.81 13.45 35.26
C HIS A 46 -7.60 11.92 35.37
N LEU A 47 -6.35 11.41 35.32
CA LEU A 47 -6.03 10.00 35.54
C LEU A 47 -6.30 9.51 36.98
N LEU A 48 -6.44 10.43 37.94
CA LEU A 48 -6.84 10.09 39.31
C LEU A 48 -8.30 9.65 39.41
N HIS A 49 -9.11 9.84 38.36
CA HIS A 49 -10.53 9.53 38.38
C HIS A 49 -10.84 8.27 37.58
N LEU A 50 -11.90 7.55 37.99
CA LEU A 50 -12.37 6.35 37.29
C LEU A 50 -12.59 6.65 35.79
N ALA A 51 -12.08 5.77 34.93
CA ALA A 51 -12.08 5.91 33.47
C ALA A 51 -11.45 7.24 32.97
N ALA A 52 -10.50 7.78 33.73
CA ALA A 52 -9.80 9.03 33.44
C ALA A 52 -10.75 10.24 33.21
N ASN A 53 -11.90 10.24 33.87
CA ASN A 53 -12.93 11.28 33.73
C ASN A 53 -13.09 12.05 35.04
N SER A 54 -12.71 13.33 35.04
CA SER A 54 -12.73 14.20 36.23
C SER A 54 -14.10 14.31 36.93
N ASN A 55 -15.20 13.98 36.24
CA ASN A 55 -16.55 13.96 36.81
C ASN A 55 -16.87 12.67 37.60
N LYS A 56 -16.02 11.66 37.52
CA LYS A 56 -16.18 10.37 38.22
C LYS A 56 -15.38 10.32 39.52
N VAL A 57 -15.60 9.26 40.29
CA VAL A 57 -14.97 9.03 41.60
C VAL A 57 -13.44 9.09 41.49
N LYS A 58 -12.82 9.81 42.43
CA LYS A 58 -11.38 9.92 42.56
C LYS A 58 -10.81 8.69 43.29
N ILE A 59 -9.77 8.09 42.73
CA ILE A 59 -9.06 6.91 43.23
C ILE A 59 -7.72 7.36 43.82
N ASN A 60 -7.71 7.59 45.13
CA ASN A 60 -6.54 8.16 45.82
C ASN A 60 -5.29 7.25 45.81
N SER A 61 -5.45 5.93 45.66
CA SER A 61 -4.32 4.98 45.60
C SER A 61 -3.39 5.21 44.40
N ARG A 62 -3.85 5.91 43.36
CA ARG A 62 -3.05 6.24 42.16
C ARG A 62 -2.03 7.36 42.37
N ILE A 63 -2.25 8.22 43.37
CA ILE A 63 -1.46 9.42 43.63
C ILE A 63 0.06 9.17 43.68
N PRO A 64 0.59 8.18 44.44
CA PRO A 64 2.03 7.94 44.50
C PRO A 64 2.63 7.58 43.14
N PHE A 65 1.95 6.74 42.35
CA PHE A 65 2.41 6.29 41.04
C PHE A 65 2.45 7.43 40.01
N LEU A 66 1.38 8.23 39.94
CA LEU A 66 1.32 9.37 39.01
C LEU A 66 2.30 10.48 39.38
N ARG A 67 2.54 10.71 40.69
CA ARG A 67 3.59 11.65 41.13
C ARG A 67 4.98 11.22 40.67
N ASN A 68 5.28 9.93 40.78
CA ASN A 68 6.57 9.40 40.34
C ASN A 68 6.70 9.51 38.81
N PHE A 69 5.63 9.21 38.07
CA PHE A 69 5.58 9.39 36.62
C PHE A 69 5.88 10.85 36.23
N CYS A 70 5.19 11.83 36.81
CA CYS A 70 5.44 13.26 36.57
C CYS A 70 6.90 13.63 36.84
N LYS A 71 7.45 13.21 37.98
CA LYS A 71 8.84 13.50 38.35
C LYS A 71 9.82 12.92 37.33
N LYS A 72 9.63 11.66 36.93
CA LYS A 72 10.50 10.96 35.99
C LYS A 72 10.38 11.48 34.57
N ALA A 73 9.18 11.89 34.15
CA ALA A 73 8.93 12.51 32.85
C ALA A 73 9.70 13.83 32.68
N HIS A 74 9.70 14.69 33.70
CA HIS A 74 10.52 15.91 33.69
C HIS A 74 12.01 15.58 33.63
N GLN A 75 12.49 14.69 34.50
CA GLN A 75 13.90 14.24 34.49
C GLN A 75 14.33 13.68 33.12
N TYR A 76 13.44 12.96 32.43
CA TYR A 76 13.71 12.40 31.11
C TYR A 76 14.01 13.52 30.08
N VAL A 77 13.17 14.56 30.05
CA VAL A 77 13.32 15.70 29.13
C VAL A 77 14.48 16.61 29.53
N ASP A 78 14.67 16.85 30.82
CA ASP A 78 15.78 17.65 31.36
C ASP A 78 17.15 17.04 31.00
N ASN A 79 17.21 15.72 30.82
CA ASN A 79 18.39 14.99 30.33
C ASN A 79 18.58 15.09 28.79
N GLY A 80 17.92 16.04 28.12
CA GLY A 80 18.04 16.28 26.68
C GLY A 80 17.25 15.31 25.80
N ARG A 81 16.32 14.53 26.36
CA ARG A 81 15.49 13.59 25.59
C ARG A 81 14.17 14.22 25.13
N SER A 82 13.51 13.58 24.17
CA SER A 82 12.32 14.14 23.51
C SER A 82 11.08 14.16 24.41
N ALA A 83 10.42 15.32 24.49
CA ALA A 83 9.08 15.46 25.11
C ALA A 83 7.97 14.73 24.32
N ALA A 84 8.20 14.44 23.03
CA ALA A 84 7.25 13.64 22.25
C ALA A 84 7.15 12.21 22.80
N THR A 85 8.28 11.62 23.20
CA THR A 85 8.30 10.28 23.83
C THR A 85 7.52 10.27 25.14
N VAL A 86 7.61 11.33 25.95
CA VAL A 86 6.80 11.44 27.18
C VAL A 86 5.29 11.49 26.86
N SER A 87 4.93 12.13 25.76
CA SER A 87 3.54 12.24 25.31
C SER A 87 2.97 10.88 24.91
N GLU A 88 3.75 10.09 24.13
CA GLU A 88 3.42 8.72 23.73
C GLU A 88 3.26 7.80 24.96
N LEU A 89 4.21 7.85 25.91
CA LEU A 89 4.13 7.06 27.15
C LEU A 89 2.89 7.41 27.98
N TYR A 90 2.52 8.69 28.03
CA TYR A 90 1.30 9.14 28.71
C TYR A 90 0.04 8.60 28.02
N ASP A 91 -0.05 8.64 26.69
CA ASP A 91 -1.23 8.17 25.96
C ASP A 91 -1.45 6.67 26.16
N ILE A 92 -0.37 5.88 26.15
CA ILE A 92 -0.41 4.44 26.47
C ILE A 92 -0.84 4.19 27.91
N LEU A 93 -0.25 4.92 28.88
CA LEU A 93 -0.60 4.79 30.29
C LEU A 93 -2.08 5.13 30.53
N ARG A 94 -2.57 6.20 29.90
CA ARG A 94 -3.98 6.61 29.98
C ARG A 94 -4.90 5.53 29.42
N ALA A 95 -4.62 5.01 28.23
CA ALA A 95 -5.43 3.96 27.62
C ALA A 95 -5.48 2.69 28.48
N PHE A 96 -4.34 2.29 29.04
CA PHE A 96 -4.24 1.16 29.96
C PHE A 96 -5.04 1.36 31.26
N ILE A 97 -4.97 2.55 31.88
CA ILE A 97 -5.75 2.86 33.08
C ILE A 97 -7.25 2.77 32.79
N VAL A 98 -7.70 3.34 31.66
CA VAL A 98 -9.12 3.29 31.25
C VAL A 98 -9.59 1.86 31.02
N PHE A 99 -8.76 1.02 30.39
CA PHE A 99 -9.06 -0.40 30.23
C PHE A 99 -9.20 -1.12 31.58
N CYS A 100 -8.22 -0.97 32.47
CA CYS A 100 -8.21 -1.59 33.79
C CYS A 100 -9.43 -1.17 34.62
N ASP A 101 -9.83 0.10 34.55
CA ASP A 101 -11.06 0.61 35.15
C ASP A 101 -12.32 -0.07 34.60
N ALA A 102 -12.38 -0.30 33.30
CA ALA A 102 -13.53 -0.94 32.66
C ALA A 102 -13.67 -2.42 33.03
N VAL A 103 -12.55 -3.11 33.31
CA VAL A 103 -12.54 -4.53 33.74
C VAL A 103 -12.39 -4.72 35.25
N ASN A 104 -12.43 -3.62 36.02
CA ASN A 104 -12.34 -3.60 37.47
C ASN A 104 -11.08 -4.29 38.05
N VAL A 105 -9.91 -3.98 37.49
CA VAL A 105 -8.59 -4.43 37.97
C VAL A 105 -7.72 -3.21 38.28
N ASP A 106 -6.86 -3.30 39.30
CA ASP A 106 -5.93 -2.21 39.62
C ASP A 106 -4.86 -2.04 38.52
N PRO A 107 -4.79 -0.89 37.82
CA PRO A 107 -3.78 -0.66 36.80
C PRO A 107 -2.35 -0.67 37.35
N PHE A 108 -2.14 -0.32 38.62
CA PHE A 108 -0.79 -0.24 39.20
C PHE A 108 -0.39 -1.55 39.91
N SER A 109 -0.75 -2.68 39.30
CA SER A 109 -0.49 -4.02 39.82
C SER A 109 -0.05 -4.98 38.70
N GLU A 110 0.61 -6.07 39.07
CA GLU A 110 0.96 -7.14 38.14
C GLU A 110 -0.29 -7.75 37.47
N ALA A 111 -1.37 -7.93 38.24
CA ALA A 111 -2.64 -8.42 37.72
C ALA A 111 -3.22 -7.49 36.64
N GLY A 112 -3.14 -6.17 36.83
CA GLY A 112 -3.54 -5.18 35.83
C GLY A 112 -2.71 -5.28 34.55
N TYR A 113 -1.39 -5.35 34.71
CA TYR A 113 -0.46 -5.53 33.60
C TYR A 113 -0.77 -6.81 32.80
N LEU A 114 -0.89 -7.96 33.46
CA LEU A 114 -1.16 -9.24 32.80
C LEU A 114 -2.57 -9.30 32.19
N LYS A 115 -3.56 -8.59 32.76
CA LYS A 115 -4.88 -8.47 32.14
C LYS A 115 -4.84 -7.75 30.80
N TYR A 116 -3.84 -6.90 30.58
CA TYR A 116 -3.67 -6.16 29.34
C TYR A 116 -2.67 -6.84 28.38
N ALA A 117 -1.45 -7.12 28.84
CA ALA A 117 -0.35 -7.62 28.03
C ALA A 117 -0.12 -9.15 28.10
N GLY A 118 -0.78 -9.85 29.03
CA GLY A 118 -0.61 -11.29 29.24
C GLY A 118 -1.10 -12.16 28.08
N ASN A 119 -0.88 -13.48 28.20
CA ASN A 119 -1.22 -14.46 27.15
C ASN A 119 -2.72 -14.45 26.78
N ASP A 120 -3.60 -14.24 27.77
CA ASP A 120 -5.04 -14.07 27.59
C ASP A 120 -5.48 -12.60 27.78
N GLY A 121 -4.54 -11.66 27.60
CA GLY A 121 -4.73 -10.24 27.80
C GLY A 121 -5.40 -9.53 26.63
N GLU A 122 -5.82 -8.29 26.86
CA GLU A 122 -6.47 -7.43 25.86
C GLU A 122 -5.67 -7.27 24.57
N LEU A 123 -4.35 -7.15 24.63
CA LEU A 123 -3.53 -6.99 23.41
C LEU A 123 -3.61 -8.23 22.50
N ARG A 124 -3.65 -9.44 23.07
CA ARG A 124 -3.83 -10.68 22.30
C ARG A 124 -5.24 -10.80 21.73
N HIS A 125 -6.27 -10.36 22.47
CA HIS A 125 -7.63 -10.22 21.94
C HIS A 125 -7.67 -9.28 20.73
N ARG A 126 -7.09 -8.07 20.86
CA ARG A 126 -7.05 -7.09 19.76
C ARG A 126 -6.27 -7.61 18.55
N MET A 127 -5.22 -8.40 18.75
CA MET A 127 -4.54 -9.08 17.65
C MET A 127 -5.44 -10.10 16.96
N LYS A 128 -6.20 -10.90 17.71
CA LYS A 128 -7.15 -11.89 17.15
C LYS A 128 -8.23 -11.23 16.28
N MET A 129 -8.60 -9.98 16.60
CA MET A 129 -9.56 -9.20 15.81
C MET A 129 -8.93 -8.52 14.58
N TYR A 130 -7.62 -8.62 14.38
CA TYR A 130 -6.95 -7.99 13.25
C TYR A 130 -7.23 -8.76 11.96
N ARG A 131 -7.95 -8.13 11.03
CA ARG A 131 -8.33 -8.72 9.73
C ARG A 131 -7.84 -7.82 8.59
N PRO A 132 -6.55 -7.90 8.20
CA PRO A 132 -5.96 -7.03 7.19
C PRO A 132 -6.59 -7.18 5.80
N SER A 133 -7.22 -8.33 5.52
CA SER A 133 -7.89 -8.60 4.25
C SER A 133 -9.21 -7.86 4.09
N LYS A 134 -9.81 -7.36 5.19
CA LYS A 134 -11.09 -6.64 5.14
C LYS A 134 -10.85 -5.14 5.15
N ARG A 135 -11.44 -4.44 4.19
CA ARG A 135 -11.43 -2.97 4.11
C ARG A 135 -12.46 -2.40 5.08
N LEU A 136 -12.25 -1.15 5.50
CA LEU A 136 -13.13 -0.50 6.48
C LEU A 136 -14.59 -0.46 6.02
N TRP A 137 -14.82 -0.25 4.72
CA TRP A 137 -16.15 -0.21 4.12
C TRP A 137 -16.84 -1.57 3.99
N GLU A 138 -16.09 -2.68 4.07
CA GLU A 138 -16.61 -4.06 4.11
C GLU A 138 -17.09 -4.47 5.52
N MET A 139 -16.79 -3.66 6.53
CA MET A 139 -17.12 -3.93 7.92
C MET A 139 -18.47 -3.33 8.31
N SER A 140 -19.16 -4.01 9.22
CA SER A 140 -20.44 -3.58 9.76
C SER A 140 -20.25 -2.54 10.87
N HIS A 141 -21.30 -1.76 11.12
CA HIS A 141 -21.31 -0.85 12.28
C HIS A 141 -21.12 -1.67 13.58
N GLY A 142 -20.19 -1.25 14.42
CA GLY A 142 -19.84 -1.90 15.68
C GLY A 142 -18.74 -2.96 15.57
N ASP A 143 -18.29 -3.34 14.37
CA ASP A 143 -17.21 -4.32 14.22
C ASP A 143 -15.91 -3.81 14.85
N GLU A 144 -15.22 -4.68 15.59
CA GLU A 144 -13.93 -4.35 16.20
C GLU A 144 -12.80 -4.33 15.16
N LEU A 145 -11.97 -3.28 15.22
CA LEU A 145 -10.73 -3.17 14.46
C LEU A 145 -9.56 -3.64 15.33
N GLY A 146 -9.00 -4.79 14.97
CA GLY A 146 -7.81 -5.30 15.65
C GLY A 146 -6.52 -4.52 15.36
N ILE A 147 -5.42 -4.99 15.94
CA ILE A 147 -4.09 -4.39 15.81
C ILE A 147 -3.07 -5.43 15.34
N MET A 148 -2.03 -4.98 14.64
CA MET A 148 -0.88 -5.83 14.29
C MET A 148 -0.12 -6.27 15.55
N GLU A 149 0.56 -7.41 15.48
CA GLU A 149 1.44 -7.87 16.57
C GLU A 149 2.56 -6.88 16.87
N THR A 150 3.12 -6.23 15.84
CA THR A 150 4.12 -5.17 15.99
C THR A 150 3.59 -3.98 16.78
N SER A 151 2.33 -3.59 16.56
CA SER A 151 1.66 -2.55 17.36
C SER A 151 1.49 -3.00 18.81
N ALA A 152 1.09 -4.26 19.04
CA ALA A 152 1.01 -4.80 20.40
C ALA A 152 2.39 -4.84 21.10
N CYS A 153 3.45 -5.18 20.37
CA CYS A 153 4.83 -5.13 20.86
C CYS A 153 5.23 -3.72 21.29
N GLN A 154 4.98 -2.71 20.44
CA GLN A 154 5.27 -1.31 20.74
C GLN A 154 4.50 -0.82 21.97
N ILE A 155 3.19 -1.04 21.99
CA ILE A 155 2.31 -0.68 23.12
C ILE A 155 2.80 -1.33 24.41
N THR A 156 3.18 -2.60 24.38
CA THR A 156 3.67 -3.32 25.57
C THR A 156 5.01 -2.75 26.06
N SER A 157 5.91 -2.42 25.14
CA SER A 157 7.22 -1.81 25.47
C SER A 157 7.07 -0.43 26.10
N GLU A 158 6.25 0.42 25.49
CA GLU A 158 5.92 1.76 26.00
C GLU A 158 5.19 1.68 27.34
N LEU A 159 4.24 0.73 27.49
CA LEU A 159 3.54 0.52 28.75
C LEU A 159 4.49 0.11 29.87
N ARG A 160 5.42 -0.83 29.63
CA ARG A 160 6.42 -1.23 30.64
C ARG A 160 7.31 -0.06 31.03
N THR A 161 7.70 0.76 30.05
CA THR A 161 8.48 1.99 30.30
C THR A 161 7.66 2.94 31.18
N ALA A 162 6.41 3.23 30.83
CA ALA A 162 5.54 4.12 31.59
C ALA A 162 5.28 3.62 33.03
N LEU A 163 5.01 2.33 33.21
CA LEU A 163 4.84 1.72 34.54
C LEU A 163 6.14 1.74 35.36
N SER A 164 7.29 1.58 34.71
CA SER A 164 8.60 1.77 35.37
C SER A 164 8.81 3.21 35.82
N LEU A 165 8.38 4.21 35.03
CA LEU A 165 8.36 5.62 35.46
C LEU A 165 7.39 5.87 36.62
N CYS A 166 6.30 5.09 36.71
CA CYS A 166 5.41 5.08 37.88
C CYS A 166 6.05 4.43 39.13
N GLY A 167 7.19 3.74 39.00
CA GLY A 167 7.90 3.09 40.10
C GLY A 167 7.56 1.62 40.30
N LEU A 168 6.95 0.98 39.30
CA LEU A 168 6.61 -0.44 39.33
C LEU A 168 7.72 -1.28 38.68
N PRO A 169 7.91 -2.55 39.09
CA PRO A 169 8.91 -3.44 38.52
C PRO A 169 8.45 -4.08 37.20
N ALA A 170 7.91 -3.28 36.27
CA ALA A 170 7.21 -3.79 35.07
C ALA A 170 8.10 -4.60 34.11
N GLU A 171 9.42 -4.40 34.12
CA GLU A 171 10.36 -5.23 33.36
C GLU A 171 10.38 -6.69 33.85
N THR A 172 10.20 -6.91 35.15
CA THR A 172 10.16 -8.28 35.71
C THR A 172 8.90 -9.03 35.28
N TRP A 173 7.80 -8.33 35.03
CA TRP A 173 6.53 -8.94 34.61
C TRP A 173 6.55 -9.43 33.16
N ALA A 174 7.49 -8.96 32.33
CA ALA A 174 7.59 -9.36 30.94
C ALA A 174 7.90 -10.86 30.77
N THR A 175 8.51 -11.50 31.76
CA THR A 175 8.81 -12.95 31.75
C THR A 175 7.58 -13.80 32.05
N HIS A 176 6.47 -13.21 32.52
CA HIS A 176 5.25 -13.92 32.91
C HIS A 176 4.28 -14.13 31.74
N HIS A 177 4.64 -13.71 30.53
CA HIS A 177 3.87 -13.97 29.32
C HIS A 177 4.77 -14.14 28.10
N ARG A 178 4.23 -14.67 27.00
CA ARG A 178 4.94 -14.74 25.73
C ARG A 178 5.08 -13.33 25.14
N GLY A 179 6.29 -12.97 24.74
CA GLY A 179 6.57 -11.72 24.02
C GLY A 179 5.81 -11.60 22.70
N PHE A 180 5.65 -10.37 22.23
CA PHE A 180 5.11 -10.07 20.91
C PHE A 180 6.26 -9.99 19.90
N THR A 181 6.07 -10.50 18.68
CA THR A 181 7.08 -10.35 17.64
C THR A 181 7.14 -8.89 17.16
N GLY A 182 8.36 -8.38 16.98
CA GLY A 182 8.63 -7.05 16.41
C GLY A 182 8.90 -7.11 14.90
N GLU A 183 8.45 -8.16 14.22
CA GLU A 183 8.68 -8.36 12.80
C GLU A 183 7.72 -7.51 11.97
N THR A 184 8.27 -6.54 11.24
CA THR A 184 7.52 -5.70 10.31
C THR A 184 7.52 -6.36 8.94
N THR A 185 6.35 -6.49 8.33
CA THR A 185 6.23 -6.84 6.92
C THR A 185 6.90 -5.77 6.06
N SER A 186 7.73 -6.19 5.12
CA SER A 186 8.34 -5.29 4.14
C SER A 186 7.27 -4.59 3.29
N TYR A 187 7.61 -3.40 2.80
CA TYR A 187 6.77 -2.70 1.85
C TYR A 187 6.70 -3.51 0.54
N LYS A 188 5.59 -3.40 -0.19
CA LYS A 188 5.52 -3.98 -1.54
C LYS A 188 6.10 -2.98 -2.54
N GLY A 189 7.08 -3.42 -3.35
CA GLY A 189 7.62 -2.64 -4.45
C GLY A 189 6.56 -2.23 -5.48
N TYR A 190 6.86 -1.23 -6.30
CA TYR A 190 6.09 -1.00 -7.52
C TYR A 190 6.28 -2.16 -8.49
N SER A 191 5.21 -2.54 -9.18
CA SER A 191 5.28 -3.40 -10.36
C SER A 191 5.87 -2.64 -11.55
N ASN A 192 6.36 -3.37 -12.57
CA ASN A 192 6.94 -2.75 -13.77
C ASN A 192 5.96 -1.77 -14.46
N ALA A 193 4.67 -2.12 -14.51
CA ALA A 193 3.63 -1.24 -15.08
C ALA A 193 3.39 0.03 -14.25
N GLU A 194 3.46 -0.08 -12.91
CA GLU A 194 3.41 1.10 -12.04
C GLU A 194 4.66 1.96 -12.22
N GLU A 195 5.85 1.34 -12.28
CA GLU A 195 7.12 2.04 -12.47
C GLU A 195 7.12 2.85 -13.77
N GLU A 196 6.79 2.22 -14.90
CA GLU A 196 6.75 2.87 -16.22
C GLU A 196 5.80 4.07 -16.21
N LEU A 197 4.58 3.89 -15.69
CA LEU A 197 3.58 4.95 -15.58
C LEU A 197 4.06 6.12 -14.69
N LEU A 198 4.64 5.79 -13.53
CA LEU A 198 5.11 6.77 -12.56
C LEU A 198 6.28 7.59 -13.12
N VAL A 199 7.30 6.92 -13.66
CA VAL A 199 8.49 7.57 -14.22
C VAL A 199 8.10 8.46 -15.39
N ALA A 200 7.25 7.99 -16.30
CA ALA A 200 6.78 8.78 -17.44
C ALA A 200 6.08 10.07 -16.97
N ARG A 201 5.04 9.96 -16.14
CA ARG A 201 4.21 11.13 -15.76
C ARG A 201 4.91 12.09 -14.81
N LEU A 202 5.73 11.58 -13.88
CA LEU A 202 6.51 12.45 -12.99
C LEU A 202 7.61 13.20 -13.77
N SER A 203 8.23 12.54 -14.76
CA SER A 203 9.22 13.18 -15.64
C SER A 203 8.56 14.22 -16.54
N GLU A 204 7.42 13.91 -17.18
CA GLU A 204 6.65 14.87 -17.99
C GLU A 204 6.30 16.12 -17.17
N LEU A 205 5.81 15.94 -15.94
CA LEU A 205 5.49 17.05 -15.05
C LEU A 205 6.73 17.88 -14.69
N PHE A 206 7.80 17.23 -14.24
CA PHE A 206 9.01 17.92 -13.81
C PHE A 206 9.71 18.66 -14.96
N PHE A 207 9.97 17.97 -16.08
CA PHE A 207 10.65 18.54 -17.22
C PHE A 207 9.81 19.53 -18.03
N THR A 208 8.48 19.58 -17.83
CA THR A 208 7.66 20.66 -18.38
C THR A 208 7.64 21.88 -17.46
N LEU A 209 7.46 21.70 -16.15
CA LEU A 209 7.34 22.82 -15.22
C LEU A 209 8.68 23.47 -14.88
N ALA A 210 9.73 22.68 -14.61
CA ALA A 210 11.01 23.21 -14.13
C ALA A 210 11.66 24.18 -15.12
N PRO A 211 11.76 23.91 -16.44
CA PRO A 211 12.33 24.86 -17.39
C PRO A 211 11.53 26.16 -17.50
N GLN A 212 10.19 26.09 -17.48
CA GLN A 212 9.33 27.28 -17.51
C GLN A 212 9.54 28.16 -16.26
N LEU A 213 9.65 27.54 -15.08
CA LEU A 213 9.94 28.23 -13.82
C LEU A 213 11.35 28.83 -13.80
N ILE A 214 12.35 28.09 -14.29
CA ILE A 214 13.74 28.55 -14.41
C ILE A 214 13.81 29.78 -15.33
N ALA A 215 13.22 29.69 -16.53
CA ALA A 215 13.22 30.78 -17.51
C ALA A 215 12.57 32.04 -16.92
N ALA A 216 11.37 31.89 -16.34
CA ALA A 216 10.67 33.00 -15.71
C ALA A 216 11.49 33.68 -14.59
N LYS A 217 12.19 32.88 -13.77
CA LYS A 217 13.00 33.42 -12.67
C LYS A 217 14.30 34.07 -13.16
N LYS A 218 14.97 33.51 -14.17
CA LYS A 218 16.19 34.08 -14.78
C LYS A 218 15.93 35.39 -15.51
N GLU A 219 14.82 35.45 -16.24
CA GLU A 219 14.44 36.61 -17.06
C GLU A 219 13.58 37.62 -16.29
N ASN A 220 13.33 37.37 -15.00
CA ASN A 220 12.46 38.17 -14.13
C ASN A 220 11.07 38.42 -14.73
N LEU A 221 10.51 37.41 -15.41
CA LEU A 221 9.20 37.47 -16.04
C LEU A 221 8.10 37.19 -15.02
N VAL A 222 6.95 37.81 -15.24
CA VAL A 222 5.72 37.48 -14.51
C VAL A 222 5.23 36.12 -15.02
N LEU A 223 5.15 35.14 -14.12
CA LEU A 223 4.58 33.84 -14.44
C LEU A 223 3.09 33.99 -14.82
N PRO A 224 2.60 33.26 -15.84
CA PRO A 224 1.17 33.19 -16.11
C PRO A 224 0.43 32.55 -14.93
N ASP A 225 -0.88 32.76 -14.82
CA ASP A 225 -1.68 32.20 -13.73
C ASP A 225 -1.67 30.67 -13.70
N GLU A 226 -1.52 30.05 -14.86
CA GLU A 226 -1.47 28.60 -15.07
C GLU A 226 -0.39 28.24 -16.09
N LEU A 227 0.30 27.13 -15.84
CA LEU A 227 1.28 26.53 -16.75
C LEU A 227 0.70 25.24 -17.35
N PRO A 228 0.69 25.09 -18.68
CA PRO A 228 0.23 23.88 -19.33
C PRO A 228 1.27 22.76 -19.16
N VAL A 229 0.78 21.55 -18.91
CA VAL A 229 1.55 20.31 -18.88
C VAL A 229 0.82 19.29 -19.75
N VAL A 230 1.53 18.66 -20.67
CA VAL A 230 0.97 17.61 -21.54
C VAL A 230 1.23 16.27 -20.86
N ILE A 231 0.19 15.47 -20.67
CA ILE A 231 0.27 14.13 -20.10
C ILE A 231 -0.18 13.09 -21.12
N GLY A 232 0.63 12.06 -21.32
CA GLY A 232 0.34 10.93 -22.21
C GLY A 232 -0.64 9.90 -21.62
N PHE A 233 -1.57 9.45 -22.45
CA PHE A 233 -2.48 8.31 -22.25
C PHE A 233 -2.35 7.33 -23.41
N GLY A 234 -1.11 6.93 -23.74
CA GLY A 234 -0.80 6.11 -24.90
C GLY A 234 -1.09 6.85 -26.20
N GLY A 235 -2.25 6.59 -26.83
CA GLY A 235 -2.69 7.22 -28.08
C GLY A 235 -3.39 8.57 -27.94
N HIS A 236 -3.62 9.05 -26.71
CA HIS A 236 -4.26 10.33 -26.42
C HIS A 236 -3.36 11.21 -25.54
N GLN A 237 -3.44 12.53 -25.68
CA GLN A 237 -2.74 13.49 -24.83
C GLN A 237 -3.75 14.45 -24.19
N GLU A 238 -3.65 14.62 -22.87
CA GLU A 238 -4.40 15.66 -22.17
C GLU A 238 -3.47 16.80 -21.76
N ILE A 239 -3.92 18.04 -21.98
CA ILE A 239 -3.26 19.23 -21.46
C ILE A 239 -3.89 19.58 -20.12
N ILE A 240 -3.11 19.52 -19.04
CA ILE A 240 -3.51 19.98 -17.71
C ILE A 240 -2.93 21.34 -17.41
N SER A 241 -3.72 22.20 -16.77
CA SER A 241 -3.30 23.55 -16.37
C SER A 241 -2.94 23.60 -14.90
N ILE A 242 -1.66 23.75 -14.57
CA ILE A 242 -1.18 23.80 -13.18
C ILE A 242 -1.03 25.24 -12.73
N LYS A 243 -1.69 25.59 -11.62
CA LYS A 243 -1.69 26.96 -11.08
C LYS A 243 -0.33 27.37 -10.53
N THR A 244 0.15 28.56 -10.90
CA THR A 244 1.42 29.11 -10.40
C THR A 244 1.28 29.78 -9.05
N SER A 245 0.10 30.34 -8.77
CA SER A 245 -0.17 31.12 -7.56
C SER A 245 0.04 30.31 -6.28
N LEU A 246 0.96 30.78 -5.43
CA LEU A 246 1.26 30.23 -4.11
C LEU A 246 0.20 30.57 -3.05
N LYS A 247 -0.73 31.48 -3.36
CA LYS A 247 -1.78 31.91 -2.43
C LYS A 247 -2.86 30.82 -2.30
N PRO A 248 -3.29 30.44 -1.08
CA PRO A 248 -4.37 29.48 -0.91
C PRO A 248 -5.71 30.07 -1.36
N ARG A 249 -6.60 29.20 -1.87
CA ARG A 249 -7.94 29.60 -2.36
C ARG A 249 -8.91 29.96 -1.24
N ASN A 250 -8.68 29.43 -0.03
CA ASN A 250 -9.52 29.64 1.14
C ASN A 250 -8.75 30.46 2.18
N LEU A 251 -9.35 31.57 2.62
CA LEU A 251 -8.84 32.50 3.63
C LEU A 251 -8.86 31.91 5.06
N TRP A 252 -8.66 30.60 5.23
CA TRP A 252 -8.40 30.08 6.57
C TRP A 252 -6.98 30.46 6.93
N MET A 253 -6.83 31.69 7.42
CA MET A 253 -5.56 32.24 7.85
C MET A 253 -4.98 31.28 8.88
N SER A 254 -3.80 30.74 8.57
CA SER A 254 -2.98 30.18 9.63
C SER A 254 -2.80 31.26 10.69
N LYS A 255 -2.67 30.86 11.96
CA LYS A 255 -2.45 31.82 13.07
C LYS A 255 -1.23 32.74 12.83
N THR A 256 -0.34 32.34 11.92
CA THR A 256 0.89 33.05 11.56
C THR A 256 0.81 33.81 10.22
N GLY A 257 -0.29 33.70 9.46
CA GLY A 257 -0.42 34.27 8.11
C GLY A 257 0.37 33.54 7.01
N ILE A 258 1.27 32.62 7.38
CA ILE A 258 2.07 31.79 6.48
C ILE A 258 1.29 30.52 6.13
N SER A 259 1.10 30.27 4.84
CA SER A 259 0.42 29.07 4.34
C SER A 259 1.14 28.51 3.12
N VAL A 260 0.99 27.22 2.86
CA VAL A 260 1.62 26.55 1.71
C VAL A 260 0.53 25.96 0.83
N ARG A 261 0.58 26.27 -0.46
CA ARG A 261 -0.29 25.64 -1.46
C ARG A 261 0.46 24.49 -2.15
N SER A 262 0.21 23.26 -1.71
CA SER A 262 0.88 22.06 -2.25
C SER A 262 0.61 21.83 -3.74
N SER A 263 -0.51 22.31 -4.27
CA SER A 263 -0.90 22.20 -5.69
C SER A 263 -0.30 23.30 -6.59
N ALA A 264 0.60 24.15 -6.09
CA ALA A 264 1.22 25.19 -6.91
C ALA A 264 2.31 24.58 -7.78
N ALA A 265 2.52 25.12 -8.99
CA ALA A 265 3.45 24.58 -9.99
C ALA A 265 4.85 24.28 -9.42
N PHE A 266 5.44 25.21 -8.67
CA PHE A 266 6.73 25.00 -8.03
C PHE A 266 6.71 23.84 -7.01
N ASN A 267 5.70 23.83 -6.12
CA ASN A 267 5.59 22.81 -5.07
C ASN A 267 5.31 21.41 -5.65
N MET A 268 4.54 21.32 -6.74
CA MET A 268 4.33 20.08 -7.48
C MET A 268 5.59 19.61 -8.20
N ALA A 269 6.35 20.53 -8.83
CA ALA A 269 7.64 20.20 -9.45
C ALA A 269 8.63 19.65 -8.42
N MET A 270 8.69 20.23 -7.21
CA MET A 270 9.52 19.72 -6.12
C MET A 270 9.05 18.35 -5.60
N GLY A 271 7.74 18.11 -5.53
CA GLY A 271 7.22 16.77 -5.21
C GLY A 271 7.55 15.72 -6.27
N ALA A 272 7.46 16.08 -7.56
CA ALA A 272 7.87 15.19 -8.65
C ALA A 272 9.37 14.91 -8.59
N ALA A 273 10.19 15.94 -8.35
CA ALA A 273 11.62 15.81 -8.17
C ALA A 273 12.00 14.88 -7.01
N TYR A 274 11.28 14.94 -5.89
CA TYR A 274 11.49 14.00 -4.78
C TYR A 274 11.35 12.54 -5.23
N HIS A 275 10.27 12.20 -5.95
CA HIS A 275 10.02 10.82 -6.38
C HIS A 275 10.98 10.38 -7.50
N LEU A 276 11.34 11.28 -8.42
CA LEU A 276 12.39 11.01 -9.41
C LEU A 276 13.74 10.78 -8.73
N MET A 277 14.07 11.55 -7.69
CA MET A 277 15.27 11.31 -6.89
C MET A 277 15.23 9.93 -6.23
N CYS A 278 14.09 9.51 -5.70
CA CYS A 278 13.91 8.15 -5.15
C CYS A 278 14.15 7.07 -6.23
N PHE A 279 13.61 7.25 -7.43
CA PHE A 279 13.82 6.34 -8.56
C PHE A 279 15.30 6.25 -8.97
N PHE A 280 15.97 7.39 -9.14
CA PHE A 280 17.37 7.41 -9.57
C PHE A 280 18.32 6.86 -8.50
N THR A 281 18.10 7.20 -7.23
CA THR A 281 19.08 6.96 -6.15
C THR A 281 18.73 5.82 -5.20
N SER A 282 17.44 5.47 -5.05
CA SER A 282 16.95 4.49 -4.06
C SER A 282 17.29 4.81 -2.60
N LEU A 283 17.59 6.07 -2.29
CA LEU A 283 17.84 6.53 -0.93
C LEU A 283 16.56 6.58 -0.09
N ASN A 284 16.68 6.57 1.24
CA ASN A 284 15.52 6.68 2.12
C ASN A 284 15.00 8.12 2.17
N ASP A 285 13.77 8.29 2.66
CA ASP A 285 13.12 9.60 2.80
C ASP A 285 13.99 10.69 3.42
N GLY A 286 14.56 10.42 4.61
CA GLY A 286 15.41 11.40 5.29
C GLY A 286 16.71 11.71 4.53
N ASP A 287 17.25 10.71 3.84
CA ASP A 287 18.48 10.87 3.08
C ASP A 287 18.21 11.78 1.86
N ILE A 288 17.15 11.51 1.10
CA ILE A 288 16.68 12.32 -0.04
C ILE A 288 16.44 13.79 0.36
N GLN A 289 15.74 14.02 1.47
CA GLN A 289 15.41 15.38 1.91
C GLN A 289 16.64 16.18 2.37
N SER A 290 17.70 15.50 2.80
CA SER A 290 18.94 16.13 3.27
C SER A 290 19.97 16.44 2.18
N ILE A 291 19.74 16.00 0.93
CA ILE A 291 20.64 16.32 -0.19
C ILE A 291 20.65 17.84 -0.37
N ALA A 292 21.85 18.42 -0.41
CA ALA A 292 22.06 19.85 -0.38
C ALA A 292 22.94 20.34 -1.55
N HIS A 293 22.94 21.66 -1.76
CA HIS A 293 23.84 22.35 -2.68
C HIS A 293 25.29 22.36 -2.16
N PRO A 294 26.30 22.38 -3.05
CA PRO A 294 26.22 22.07 -4.49
C PRO A 294 26.26 20.56 -4.76
N THR A 295 25.78 20.12 -5.92
CA THR A 295 25.97 18.75 -6.39
C THR A 295 27.19 18.65 -7.30
N THR A 296 28.10 17.71 -7.03
CA THR A 296 29.36 17.59 -7.77
C THR A 296 29.20 16.66 -8.97
N ILE A 297 29.44 17.20 -10.18
CA ILE A 297 29.45 16.44 -11.42
C ILE A 297 30.87 15.96 -11.69
N HIS A 298 31.04 14.65 -11.80
CA HIS A 298 32.26 13.99 -12.23
C HIS A 298 32.12 13.53 -13.69
N THR A 299 33.18 13.65 -14.48
CA THR A 299 33.24 13.09 -15.84
C THR A 299 34.32 12.02 -15.85
N ASP A 300 34.07 10.87 -16.47
CA ASP A 300 35.06 9.81 -16.53
C ASP A 300 36.28 10.24 -17.36
N GLU A 301 37.48 9.93 -16.86
CA GLU A 301 38.74 10.34 -17.50
C GLU A 301 39.01 9.57 -18.80
N ARG A 302 38.47 8.35 -18.94
CA ARG A 302 38.66 7.45 -20.08
C ARG A 302 37.54 7.58 -21.11
N ASP A 303 36.30 7.75 -20.66
CA ASP A 303 35.14 8.05 -21.51
C ASP A 303 34.52 9.41 -21.18
N LYS A 304 34.94 10.45 -21.91
CA LYS A 304 34.42 11.82 -21.76
C LYS A 304 32.91 11.95 -22.05
N SER A 305 32.29 10.94 -22.65
CA SER A 305 30.85 10.90 -22.90
C SER A 305 30.04 10.44 -21.68
N LEU A 306 30.68 9.75 -20.72
CA LEU A 306 30.06 9.32 -19.47
C LEU A 306 30.15 10.43 -18.41
N GLN A 307 28.99 10.98 -18.06
CA GLN A 307 28.83 11.93 -16.96
C GLN A 307 28.17 11.24 -15.78
N VAL A 308 28.70 11.53 -14.60
CA VAL A 308 28.27 10.93 -13.34
C VAL A 308 28.12 12.02 -12.30
N VAL A 309 26.99 12.07 -11.59
CA VAL A 309 26.80 12.98 -10.45
C VAL A 309 26.77 12.16 -9.18
N LYS A 310 27.68 12.46 -8.27
CA LYS A 310 27.66 11.90 -6.92
C LYS A 310 26.82 12.83 -6.05
N VAL A 311 25.75 12.31 -5.47
CA VAL A 311 24.94 13.01 -4.46
C VAL A 311 25.16 12.34 -3.12
N SER A 312 25.44 13.14 -2.10
CA SER A 312 25.77 12.65 -0.75
C SER A 312 24.78 13.19 0.27
N SER A 313 24.53 12.40 1.31
CA SER A 313 23.60 12.69 2.40
C SER A 313 24.15 12.15 3.72
N PHE A 314 23.77 12.75 4.84
CA PHE A 314 24.18 12.30 6.17
C PHE A 314 23.04 11.64 6.95
N LYS A 315 23.24 10.35 7.28
CA LYS A 315 22.29 9.54 8.05
C LYS A 315 22.56 9.65 9.55
N ALA A 316 21.92 10.62 10.20
CA ALA A 316 22.14 10.93 11.63
C ALA A 316 22.01 9.72 12.58
N ARG A 317 21.00 8.85 12.39
CA ARG A 317 20.77 7.67 13.24
C ARG A 317 21.87 6.60 13.15
N ALA A 318 22.57 6.54 12.02
CA ALA A 318 23.67 5.61 11.80
C ALA A 318 25.04 6.31 11.85
N ASN A 319 25.05 7.63 12.09
CA ASN A 319 26.22 8.49 12.12
C ASN A 319 27.16 8.25 10.93
N LYS A 320 26.61 8.21 9.71
CA LYS A 320 27.38 7.92 8.49
C LYS A 320 26.89 8.70 7.29
N GLU A 321 27.79 8.96 6.36
CA GLU A 321 27.48 9.46 5.02
C GLU A 321 26.92 8.34 4.14
N VAL A 322 26.01 8.69 3.24
CA VAL A 322 25.38 7.80 2.27
C VAL A 322 25.46 8.48 0.91
N ASP A 323 25.97 7.75 -0.07
CA ASP A 323 26.22 8.27 -1.41
C ASP A 323 25.27 7.65 -2.43
N ALA A 324 24.93 8.37 -3.50
CA ALA A 324 24.29 7.79 -4.67
C ALA A 324 24.86 8.38 -5.95
N VAL A 325 24.75 7.62 -7.03
CA VAL A 325 25.39 7.92 -8.31
C VAL A 325 24.31 8.00 -9.39
N LEU A 326 24.22 9.16 -10.05
CA LEU A 326 23.35 9.37 -11.21
C LEU A 326 24.20 9.44 -12.48
N THR A 327 23.80 8.72 -13.53
CA THR A 327 24.57 8.63 -14.79
C THR A 327 23.77 9.16 -15.98
N ASN A 328 24.45 9.52 -17.07
CA ASN A 328 23.82 9.88 -18.34
C ASN A 328 23.70 8.70 -19.33
N GLN A 329 24.15 7.51 -18.93
CA GLN A 329 24.05 6.25 -19.69
C GLN A 329 23.36 5.18 -18.82
N SER A 330 22.58 4.29 -19.43
CA SER A 330 21.92 3.16 -18.74
C SER A 330 22.73 1.89 -18.92
N PHE A 331 23.01 1.20 -17.82
CA PHE A 331 23.66 -0.11 -17.86
C PHE A 331 22.66 -1.27 -17.66
N ASP A 332 21.52 -1.06 -16.98
CA ASP A 332 20.48 -2.11 -16.76
C ASP A 332 19.03 -1.59 -16.63
N VAL A 333 18.80 -0.36 -16.15
CA VAL A 333 17.48 0.30 -16.04
C VAL A 333 17.56 1.65 -16.77
N ASP A 334 16.50 2.08 -17.47
CA ASP A 334 16.50 3.31 -18.28
C ASP A 334 16.57 4.60 -17.43
N LYS A 335 17.75 4.85 -16.86
CA LYS A 335 18.07 5.97 -15.97
C LYS A 335 18.93 7.04 -16.65
N ARG A 336 18.98 7.04 -17.98
CA ARG A 336 19.87 7.90 -18.81
C ARG A 336 19.67 9.39 -18.55
N ASP A 337 18.49 9.79 -18.08
CA ASP A 337 18.18 11.19 -17.79
C ASP A 337 18.62 11.66 -16.39
N GLY A 338 19.28 10.83 -15.57
CA GLY A 338 19.65 11.17 -14.20
C GLY A 338 20.49 12.44 -14.07
N VAL A 339 21.50 12.62 -14.93
CA VAL A 339 22.36 13.82 -14.94
C VAL A 339 21.59 15.07 -15.38
N LYS A 340 20.72 14.93 -16.40
CA LYS A 340 19.89 16.03 -16.88
C LYS A 340 18.88 16.46 -15.81
N PHE A 341 18.29 15.49 -15.13
CA PHE A 341 17.37 15.69 -14.02
C PHE A 341 18.02 16.49 -12.89
N ILE A 342 19.16 16.01 -12.34
CA ILE A 342 19.79 16.65 -11.18
C ILE A 342 20.28 18.07 -11.50
N LYS A 343 20.86 18.30 -12.67
CA LYS A 343 21.28 19.64 -13.13
C LYS A 343 20.10 20.61 -13.20
N THR A 344 18.97 20.13 -13.70
CA THR A 344 17.73 20.92 -13.78
C THR A 344 17.19 21.24 -12.38
N LEU A 345 17.19 20.25 -11.49
CA LEU A 345 16.75 20.42 -10.10
C LEU A 345 17.65 21.39 -9.33
N GLU A 346 18.97 21.23 -9.43
CA GLU A 346 19.94 22.12 -8.80
C GLU A 346 19.76 23.56 -9.30
N THR A 347 19.61 23.76 -10.61
CA THR A 347 19.34 25.10 -11.18
C THR A 347 18.04 25.70 -10.65
N LEU A 348 16.94 24.92 -10.67
CA LEU A 348 15.65 25.37 -10.16
C LEU A 348 15.74 25.71 -8.66
N SER A 349 16.37 24.85 -7.88
CA SER A 349 16.52 24.98 -6.44
C SER A 349 17.36 26.21 -6.07
N ALA A 350 18.49 26.42 -6.75
CA ALA A 350 19.35 27.58 -6.52
C ALA A 350 18.64 28.91 -6.81
N LEU A 351 17.86 28.98 -7.90
CA LEU A 351 17.15 30.20 -8.31
C LEU A 351 16.04 30.62 -7.34
N TYR A 352 15.42 29.66 -6.64
CA TYR A 352 14.31 29.93 -5.72
C TYR A 352 14.71 29.85 -4.23
N GLY A 353 15.81 29.15 -3.91
CA GLY A 353 16.28 28.90 -2.55
C GLY A 353 17.62 29.56 -2.19
N GLY A 354 18.27 30.23 -3.14
CA GLY A 354 19.51 30.98 -2.93
C GLY A 354 20.81 30.21 -3.15
N GLY A 355 20.77 28.88 -3.34
CA GLY A 355 21.91 28.05 -3.73
C GLY A 355 23.10 28.06 -2.76
N ALA A 356 22.86 28.45 -1.50
CA ALA A 356 23.92 28.50 -0.49
C ALA A 356 24.44 27.10 -0.20
N GLU A 357 25.75 26.98 0.04
CA GLU A 357 26.36 25.70 0.43
C GLU A 357 25.67 25.11 1.67
N GLY A 358 25.35 23.81 1.60
CA GLY A 358 24.61 23.11 2.65
C GLY A 358 23.10 23.38 2.68
N SER A 359 22.56 24.17 1.77
CA SER A 359 21.10 24.35 1.65
C SER A 359 20.44 23.19 0.91
N GLU A 360 19.35 22.65 1.46
CA GLU A 360 18.63 21.50 0.88
C GLU A 360 18.10 21.79 -0.53
N LEU A 361 18.21 20.81 -1.43
CA LEU A 361 17.71 20.90 -2.80
C LEU A 361 16.18 20.96 -2.88
N LEU A 362 15.50 20.19 -2.03
CA LEU A 362 14.06 20.00 -2.05
C LEU A 362 13.41 20.85 -0.96
N PHE A 363 12.46 21.70 -1.35
CA PHE A 363 11.70 22.52 -0.41
C PHE A 363 10.36 22.94 -1.00
N LYS A 364 9.49 23.50 -0.16
CA LYS A 364 8.25 24.15 -0.59
C LYS A 364 8.36 25.66 -0.46
N LEU A 365 7.63 26.38 -1.30
CA LEU A 365 7.40 27.80 -1.13
C LEU A 365 6.08 28.06 -0.41
N ASN A 366 6.10 29.01 0.52
CA ASN A 366 4.91 29.54 1.17
C ASN A 366 4.18 30.56 0.26
N ASN A 367 3.05 31.09 0.72
CA ASN A 367 2.25 32.12 0.05
C ASN A 367 2.97 33.45 -0.20
N GLN A 368 4.14 33.68 0.41
CA GLN A 368 5.00 34.85 0.22
C GLN A 368 6.16 34.58 -0.76
N GLY A 369 6.31 33.34 -1.26
CA GLY A 369 7.42 32.96 -2.14
C GLY A 369 8.71 32.64 -1.40
N GLU A 370 8.65 32.45 -0.08
CA GLU A 370 9.80 32.10 0.75
C GLU A 370 9.87 30.60 1.01
N LYS A 371 11.10 30.09 1.23
CA LYS A 371 11.33 28.70 1.61
C LYS A 371 10.60 28.36 2.91
N ASN A 372 9.71 27.38 2.87
CA ASN A 372 9.03 26.88 4.04
C ASN A 372 9.92 25.93 4.83
N SER A 373 9.89 26.05 6.16
CA SER A 373 10.64 25.20 7.11
C SER A 373 10.30 23.70 7.10
N SER A 374 9.26 23.27 6.38
CA SER A 374 8.88 21.86 6.29
C SER A 374 8.54 21.44 4.86
N PHE A 375 9.03 20.26 4.49
CA PHE A 375 8.70 19.59 3.24
C PHE A 375 7.62 18.52 3.47
N ASP A 376 6.39 18.96 3.76
CA ASP A 376 5.25 18.04 3.89
C ASP A 376 4.87 17.48 2.51
N LEU A 377 5.41 16.31 2.23
CA LEU A 377 5.24 15.52 1.02
C LEU A 377 3.87 14.82 0.97
N GLN A 378 3.24 14.56 2.12
CA GLN A 378 1.95 13.86 2.16
C GLN A 378 0.88 14.66 1.43
N GLU A 379 0.78 15.96 1.69
CA GLU A 379 -0.17 16.82 0.97
C GLU A 379 0.19 17.02 -0.51
N ILE A 380 1.49 17.10 -0.86
CA ILE A 380 1.90 17.18 -2.28
C ILE A 380 1.51 15.91 -3.03
N ASN A 381 1.76 14.74 -2.45
CA ASN A 381 1.45 13.46 -3.07
C ASN A 381 -0.03 13.31 -3.38
N LYS A 382 -0.92 13.80 -2.51
CA LYS A 382 -2.37 13.80 -2.77
C LYS A 382 -2.73 14.56 -4.06
N HIS A 383 -2.05 15.68 -4.33
CA HIS A 383 -2.22 16.42 -5.56
C HIS A 383 -1.57 15.73 -6.75
N LEU A 384 -0.34 15.23 -6.62
CA LEU A 384 0.35 14.50 -7.70
C LEU A 384 -0.47 13.30 -8.19
N MET A 385 -0.98 12.48 -7.27
CA MET A 385 -1.78 11.30 -7.62
C MET A 385 -3.03 11.64 -8.43
N VAL A 386 -3.71 12.75 -8.09
CA VAL A 386 -4.94 13.18 -8.76
C VAL A 386 -4.66 13.89 -10.09
N GLU A 387 -3.78 14.90 -10.07
CA GLU A 387 -3.50 15.73 -11.24
C GLU A 387 -2.84 14.92 -12.36
N LEU A 388 -1.99 13.94 -12.00
CA LEU A 388 -1.38 13.01 -12.94
C LEU A 388 -2.19 11.74 -13.14
N ASN A 389 -3.37 11.62 -12.53
CA ASN A 389 -4.27 10.47 -12.63
C ASN A 389 -3.56 9.11 -12.45
N LEU A 390 -2.75 8.98 -11.40
CA LEU A 390 -1.91 7.80 -11.11
C LEU A 390 -2.79 6.65 -10.57
N LEU A 391 -3.59 6.04 -11.44
CA LEU A 391 -4.55 5.00 -11.09
C LEU A 391 -3.85 3.69 -10.73
N SER A 392 -4.30 3.06 -9.64
CA SER A 392 -3.80 1.76 -9.21
C SER A 392 -4.28 0.66 -10.17
N PRO A 393 -3.42 -0.32 -10.53
CA PRO A 393 -3.84 -1.47 -11.32
C PRO A 393 -4.86 -2.35 -10.58
N THR A 394 -4.95 -2.25 -9.25
CA THR A 394 -5.88 -3.02 -8.43
C THR A 394 -7.17 -2.25 -8.08
N ARG A 395 -7.41 -1.09 -8.68
CA ARG A 395 -8.56 -0.22 -8.37
C ARG A 395 -9.92 -0.87 -8.55
N ALA A 396 -10.01 -1.90 -9.39
CA ALA A 396 -11.24 -2.69 -9.57
C ALA A 396 -11.71 -3.34 -8.25
N SER A 397 -10.81 -3.58 -7.29
CA SER A 397 -11.17 -4.07 -5.95
C SER A 397 -12.07 -3.09 -5.17
N CYS A 398 -12.09 -1.80 -5.54
CA CYS A 398 -12.97 -0.79 -4.94
C CYS A 398 -14.38 -0.76 -5.57
N LEU A 399 -14.63 -1.51 -6.66
CA LEU A 399 -15.91 -1.48 -7.38
C LEU A 399 -17.13 -1.73 -6.50
N PRO A 400 -17.16 -2.74 -5.59
CA PRO A 400 -18.32 -2.97 -4.73
C PRO A 400 -18.68 -1.74 -3.89
N TRP A 401 -17.66 -1.04 -3.38
CA TRP A 401 -17.86 0.15 -2.59
C TRP A 401 -18.34 1.35 -3.40
N PHE A 402 -17.76 1.57 -4.59
CA PHE A 402 -18.24 2.64 -5.47
C PHE A 402 -19.68 2.42 -5.92
N LYS A 403 -20.10 1.17 -6.14
CA LYS A 403 -21.51 0.81 -6.40
C LYS A 403 -22.42 1.22 -5.24
N GLU A 404 -22.05 0.87 -4.00
CA GLU A 404 -22.81 1.24 -2.80
C GLU A 404 -22.92 2.77 -2.66
N LEU A 405 -21.81 3.49 -2.86
CA LEU A 405 -21.78 4.95 -2.83
C LEU A 405 -22.66 5.57 -3.91
N PHE A 406 -22.58 5.08 -5.16
CA PHE A 406 -23.37 5.59 -6.29
C PHE A 406 -24.88 5.50 -6.00
N HIS A 407 -25.35 4.33 -5.57
CA HIS A 407 -26.77 4.15 -5.26
C HIS A 407 -27.19 4.93 -4.01
N SER A 408 -26.35 5.00 -2.97
CA SER A 408 -26.63 5.85 -1.79
C SER A 408 -26.81 7.32 -2.20
N TYR A 409 -25.89 7.86 -3.00
CA TYR A 409 -25.97 9.24 -3.48
C TYR A 409 -27.15 9.46 -4.40
N ARG A 410 -27.49 8.51 -5.30
CA ARG A 410 -28.70 8.59 -6.15
C ARG A 410 -29.98 8.68 -5.29
N ASN A 411 -29.98 8.02 -4.14
CA ASN A 411 -31.05 8.08 -3.13
C ASN A 411 -30.94 9.28 -2.17
N GLN A 412 -30.09 10.29 -2.44
CA GLN A 412 -29.85 11.47 -1.60
C GLN A 412 -29.35 11.16 -0.17
N HIS A 413 -28.56 10.09 -0.02
CA HIS A 413 -27.91 9.73 1.24
C HIS A 413 -26.39 9.74 1.09
N VAL A 414 -25.70 10.07 2.19
CA VAL A 414 -24.26 9.89 2.35
C VAL A 414 -24.00 8.83 3.41
N ILE A 415 -23.03 7.96 3.13
CA ILE A 415 -22.52 6.98 4.09
C ILE A 415 -21.28 7.58 4.75
N GLU A 416 -21.31 7.76 6.07
CA GLU A 416 -20.17 8.15 6.87
C GLU A 416 -19.53 6.92 7.49
N LEU A 417 -18.23 6.75 7.23
CA LEU A 417 -17.40 5.74 7.85
C LEU A 417 -16.36 6.42 8.75
N LYS A 418 -16.33 6.02 10.02
CA LYS A 418 -15.37 6.52 11.01
C LYS A 418 -14.89 5.38 11.89
N LYS A 419 -13.75 5.63 12.55
CA LYS A 419 -13.23 4.79 13.63
C LYS A 419 -13.59 5.46 14.95
N GLU A 420 -14.24 4.73 15.83
CA GLU A 420 -14.62 5.20 17.17
C GLU A 420 -13.96 4.34 18.23
N THR A 421 -13.78 4.86 19.44
CA THR A 421 -13.23 4.09 20.55
C THR A 421 -14.37 3.72 21.49
N ASN A 422 -14.56 2.43 21.75
CA ASN A 422 -15.57 1.95 22.68
C ASN A 422 -15.13 2.14 24.15
N THR A 423 -15.98 1.72 25.08
CA THR A 423 -15.74 1.85 26.53
C THR A 423 -14.53 1.06 27.04
N LEU A 424 -14.12 0.01 26.32
CA LEU A 424 -12.94 -0.81 26.63
C LEU A 424 -11.65 -0.24 26.00
N GLY A 425 -11.71 0.90 25.30
CA GLY A 425 -10.55 1.45 24.60
C GLY A 425 -10.26 0.78 23.26
N ARG A 426 -11.17 -0.08 22.75
CA ARG A 426 -11.03 -0.73 21.44
C ARG A 426 -11.52 0.18 20.33
N THR A 427 -10.83 0.12 19.20
CA THR A 427 -11.27 0.81 17.99
C THR A 427 -12.38 -0.02 17.34
N VAL A 428 -13.53 0.60 17.04
CA VAL A 428 -14.69 0.00 16.38
C VAL A 428 -15.11 0.81 15.16
N VAL A 429 -15.81 0.17 14.23
CA VAL A 429 -16.31 0.81 13.01
C VAL A 429 -17.62 1.53 13.29
N SER A 430 -17.72 2.79 12.88
CA SER A 430 -18.96 3.57 12.87
C SER A 430 -19.36 3.82 11.41
N LYS A 431 -20.34 3.02 10.93
CA LYS A 431 -20.98 3.18 9.62
C LYS A 431 -22.37 3.79 9.82
N VAL A 432 -22.59 5.02 9.38
CA VAL A 432 -23.85 5.75 9.57
C VAL A 432 -24.30 6.35 8.24
N THR A 433 -25.54 6.08 7.86
CA THR A 433 -26.15 6.65 6.66
C THR A 433 -27.04 7.81 7.03
N ARG A 434 -26.89 8.96 6.36
CA ARG A 434 -27.71 10.15 6.63
C ARG A 434 -28.13 10.87 5.35
N PRO A 435 -29.27 11.58 5.34
CA PRO A 435 -29.68 12.39 4.21
C PRO A 435 -28.66 13.49 3.87
N CYS A 436 -28.53 13.82 2.59
CA CYS A 436 -27.69 14.91 2.11
C CYS A 436 -28.44 15.84 1.14
N SER A 437 -27.90 17.04 0.91
CA SER A 437 -28.49 17.98 -0.06
C SER A 437 -28.44 17.44 -1.49
N LYS A 438 -29.37 17.87 -2.34
CA LYS A 438 -29.40 17.52 -3.78
C LYS A 438 -28.06 17.79 -4.47
N THR A 439 -27.41 18.92 -4.17
CA THR A 439 -26.10 19.25 -4.75
C THR A 439 -25.02 18.23 -4.37
N LYS A 440 -24.96 17.82 -3.09
CA LYS A 440 -24.01 16.81 -2.61
C LYS A 440 -24.32 15.43 -3.19
N SER A 441 -25.60 15.08 -3.28
CA SER A 441 -26.09 13.87 -3.93
C SER A 441 -25.65 13.80 -5.39
N THR A 442 -25.92 14.83 -6.19
CA THR A 442 -25.50 14.87 -7.60
C THR A 442 -23.98 14.79 -7.72
N GLN A 443 -23.23 15.55 -6.92
CA GLN A 443 -21.76 15.54 -6.97
C GLN A 443 -21.19 14.16 -6.59
N GLY A 444 -21.72 13.54 -5.54
CA GLY A 444 -21.31 12.22 -5.08
C GLY A 444 -21.64 11.12 -6.08
N ALA A 445 -22.83 11.16 -6.69
CA ALA A 445 -23.23 10.23 -7.74
C ALA A 445 -22.37 10.38 -9.01
N THR A 446 -22.09 11.61 -9.46
CA THR A 446 -21.19 11.85 -10.60
C THR A 446 -19.76 11.40 -10.32
N ASN A 447 -19.23 11.68 -9.12
CA ASN A 447 -17.87 11.27 -8.76
C ASN A 447 -17.74 9.75 -8.62
N SER A 448 -18.74 9.08 -8.03
CA SER A 448 -18.73 7.62 -7.89
C SER A 448 -18.91 6.95 -9.25
N ALA A 449 -19.76 7.49 -10.13
CA ALA A 449 -19.87 7.04 -11.51
C ALA A 449 -18.53 7.15 -12.27
N TYR A 450 -17.79 8.27 -12.12
CA TYR A 450 -16.44 8.39 -12.69
C TYR A 450 -15.51 7.28 -12.18
N CYS A 451 -15.49 7.03 -10.87
CA CYS A 451 -14.65 5.98 -10.28
C CYS A 451 -15.05 4.58 -10.72
N ILE A 452 -16.34 4.30 -10.90
CA ILE A 452 -16.82 3.02 -11.45
C ILE A 452 -16.32 2.83 -12.88
N LEU A 453 -16.52 3.84 -13.73
CA LEU A 453 -16.13 3.76 -15.13
C LEU A 453 -14.61 3.64 -15.28
N SER A 454 -13.84 4.37 -14.48
CA SER A 454 -12.37 4.30 -14.52
C SER A 454 -11.84 2.93 -14.08
N CYS A 455 -12.59 2.14 -13.29
CA CYS A 455 -12.21 0.76 -12.98
C CYS A 455 -12.28 -0.18 -14.19
N TYR A 456 -13.04 0.15 -15.24
CA TYR A 456 -13.17 -0.67 -16.45
C TYR A 456 -12.32 -0.18 -17.62
N THR A 457 -11.83 1.06 -17.58
CA THR A 457 -11.07 1.64 -18.68
C THR A 457 -10.08 2.69 -18.22
N ASP A 458 -8.96 2.78 -18.94
CA ASP A 458 -7.99 3.87 -18.83
C ASP A 458 -8.24 5.00 -19.85
N LEU A 459 -9.31 4.89 -20.67
CA LEU A 459 -9.70 5.92 -21.61
C LEU A 459 -10.18 7.20 -20.89
N PRO A 460 -9.95 8.39 -21.48
CA PRO A 460 -10.48 9.65 -20.95
C PRO A 460 -12.01 9.59 -20.82
N LEU A 461 -12.53 9.80 -19.61
CA LEU A 461 -13.99 9.84 -19.40
C LEU A 461 -14.60 11.23 -19.66
N LYS A 462 -13.75 12.22 -19.91
CA LYS A 462 -14.11 13.60 -20.20
C LYS A 462 -14.71 13.71 -21.61
N GLY A 463 -15.76 14.51 -21.79
CA GLY A 463 -16.32 14.76 -23.12
C GLY A 463 -17.05 13.58 -23.79
N ILE A 464 -17.31 12.48 -23.08
CA ILE A 464 -18.11 11.35 -23.61
C ILE A 464 -19.57 11.78 -23.81
N LEU A 465 -20.11 11.52 -25.00
CA LEU A 465 -21.47 11.86 -25.40
C LEU A 465 -22.46 10.71 -25.17
N LEU A 466 -23.70 11.07 -24.83
CA LEU A 466 -24.86 10.18 -24.77
C LEU A 466 -25.62 10.13 -26.11
N PRO A 467 -26.35 9.04 -26.41
CA PRO A 467 -26.45 7.79 -25.64
C PRO A 467 -25.25 6.87 -25.84
N LEU A 468 -25.06 5.93 -24.90
CA LEU A 468 -24.12 4.83 -25.04
C LEU A 468 -24.75 3.72 -25.90
N THR A 469 -23.90 2.90 -26.50
CA THR A 469 -24.33 1.72 -27.28
C THR A 469 -23.72 0.46 -26.69
N TYR A 470 -24.47 -0.63 -26.69
CA TYR A 470 -24.11 -1.86 -26.00
C TYR A 470 -24.14 -3.03 -26.97
N SER A 471 -23.08 -3.83 -27.00
CA SER A 471 -23.08 -5.08 -27.74
C SER A 471 -23.86 -6.18 -27.00
N ASP A 472 -24.03 -7.31 -27.70
CA ASP A 472 -24.31 -8.59 -27.09
C ASP A 472 -23.09 -9.11 -26.32
N LYS A 473 -23.29 -10.21 -25.58
CA LYS A 473 -22.21 -10.83 -24.80
C LYS A 473 -21.17 -11.43 -25.74
N ASP A 474 -19.90 -11.18 -25.48
CA ASP A 474 -18.78 -11.85 -26.13
C ASP A 474 -18.53 -13.26 -25.54
N ALA A 475 -17.51 -13.95 -26.06
CA ALA A 475 -17.17 -15.31 -25.64
C ALA A 475 -16.70 -15.35 -24.18
N GLU A 476 -16.13 -14.25 -23.69
CA GLU A 476 -15.64 -14.05 -22.34
C GLU A 476 -16.75 -13.64 -21.35
N GLY A 477 -17.99 -13.46 -21.84
CA GLY A 477 -19.14 -13.08 -21.04
C GLY A 477 -19.21 -11.60 -20.69
N ASN A 478 -18.41 -10.77 -21.36
CA ASN A 478 -18.42 -9.32 -21.25
C ASN A 478 -19.31 -8.69 -22.34
N ILE A 479 -19.56 -7.40 -22.20
CA ILE A 479 -20.20 -6.57 -23.22
C ILE A 479 -19.29 -5.39 -23.55
N SER A 480 -19.31 -4.98 -24.80
CA SER A 480 -18.69 -3.75 -25.25
C SER A 480 -19.65 -2.59 -25.06
N VAL A 481 -19.17 -1.54 -24.36
CA VAL A 481 -19.86 -0.26 -24.19
C VAL A 481 -19.18 0.75 -25.10
N SER A 482 -19.85 1.13 -26.18
CA SER A 482 -19.34 2.01 -27.22
C SER A 482 -19.92 3.42 -27.09
N PHE A 483 -19.09 4.42 -27.32
CA PHE A 483 -19.40 5.84 -27.15
C PHE A 483 -18.65 6.74 -28.13
N LYS A 484 -19.03 8.01 -28.18
CA LYS A 484 -18.37 9.04 -29.02
C LYS A 484 -17.87 10.21 -28.17
N TYR A 485 -16.73 10.77 -28.55
CA TYR A 485 -16.25 12.04 -28.04
C TYR A 485 -16.77 13.22 -28.88
N ARG A 486 -16.61 14.44 -28.37
CA ARG A 486 -16.98 15.68 -29.08
C ARG A 486 -16.30 15.87 -30.43
N ASN A 487 -15.08 15.34 -30.59
CA ASN A 487 -14.32 15.39 -31.83
C ASN A 487 -14.82 14.36 -32.88
N GLY A 488 -15.83 13.55 -32.54
CA GLY A 488 -16.39 12.52 -33.42
C GLY A 488 -15.71 11.16 -33.33
N GLU A 489 -14.58 11.05 -32.62
CA GLU A 489 -13.90 9.77 -32.39
C GLU A 489 -14.80 8.82 -31.61
N SER A 490 -14.80 7.56 -32.03
CA SER A 490 -15.60 6.51 -31.44
C SER A 490 -14.70 5.49 -30.75
N HIS A 491 -14.99 5.20 -29.49
CA HIS A 491 -14.24 4.25 -28.68
C HIS A 491 -15.19 3.33 -27.94
N HIS A 492 -14.64 2.28 -27.34
CA HIS A 492 -15.38 1.37 -26.50
C HIS A 492 -14.52 0.85 -25.36
N PHE A 493 -15.16 0.36 -24.31
CA PHE A 493 -14.51 -0.43 -23.26
C PHE A 493 -15.36 -1.66 -22.94
N SER A 494 -14.71 -2.69 -22.40
CA SER A 494 -15.37 -3.95 -22.03
C SER A 494 -15.80 -3.93 -20.57
N VAL A 495 -17.00 -4.43 -20.28
CA VAL A 495 -17.49 -4.64 -18.90
C VAL A 495 -18.13 -6.02 -18.76
N PRO A 496 -18.03 -6.66 -17.59
CA PRO A 496 -18.76 -7.90 -17.32
C PRO A 496 -20.25 -7.72 -17.56
N ALA A 497 -20.91 -8.70 -18.21
CA ALA A 497 -22.33 -8.58 -18.49
C ALA A 497 -23.20 -8.44 -17.23
N ALA A 498 -22.72 -8.93 -16.08
CA ALA A 498 -23.33 -8.72 -14.77
C ALA A 498 -23.44 -7.24 -14.38
N ASP A 499 -22.52 -6.41 -14.85
CA ASP A 499 -22.46 -4.98 -14.56
C ASP A 499 -23.13 -4.10 -15.63
N LYS A 500 -23.76 -4.71 -16.65
CA LYS A 500 -24.57 -3.99 -17.66
C LYS A 500 -25.62 -3.09 -17.03
N ALA A 501 -26.31 -3.59 -15.99
CA ALA A 501 -27.36 -2.83 -15.30
C ALA A 501 -26.80 -1.57 -14.63
N LEU A 502 -25.62 -1.69 -14.00
CA LEU A 502 -24.94 -0.56 -13.37
C LEU A 502 -24.55 0.53 -14.38
N ILE A 503 -24.00 0.14 -15.54
CA ILE A 503 -23.65 1.11 -16.59
C ILE A 503 -24.90 1.81 -17.12
N LYS A 504 -25.99 1.06 -17.32
CA LYS A 504 -27.30 1.64 -17.69
C LYS A 504 -27.86 2.58 -16.63
N ASP A 505 -27.67 2.28 -15.35
CA ASP A 505 -28.07 3.17 -14.26
C ASP A 505 -27.28 4.49 -14.26
N ILE A 506 -25.98 4.43 -14.56
CA ILE A 506 -25.13 5.61 -14.73
C ILE A 506 -25.60 6.43 -15.95
N GLU A 507 -25.84 5.76 -17.08
CA GLU A 507 -26.36 6.40 -18.29
C GLU A 507 -27.73 7.05 -18.03
N GLN A 508 -28.64 6.36 -17.34
CA GLN A 508 -29.95 6.89 -16.99
C GLN A 508 -29.83 8.11 -16.08
N PHE A 509 -28.98 8.05 -15.05
CA PHE A 509 -28.72 9.19 -14.19
C PHE A 509 -28.18 10.39 -14.98
N ALA A 510 -27.24 10.18 -15.91
CA ALA A 510 -26.70 11.21 -16.78
C ALA A 510 -27.79 11.79 -17.72
N THR A 511 -28.66 10.93 -18.24
CA THR A 511 -29.80 11.28 -19.10
C THR A 511 -30.79 12.17 -18.36
N GLU A 512 -31.17 11.79 -17.13
CA GLU A 512 -32.05 12.58 -16.25
C GLU A 512 -31.45 13.97 -15.93
N LEU A 513 -30.13 14.04 -15.76
CA LEU A 513 -29.42 15.30 -15.54
C LEU A 513 -29.38 16.19 -16.78
N ALA A 514 -29.22 15.61 -17.97
CA ALA A 514 -29.28 16.31 -19.25
C ALA A 514 -30.71 16.79 -19.54
N ASP A 515 -31.74 15.98 -19.24
CA ASP A 515 -33.13 16.36 -19.44
C ASP A 515 -33.56 17.55 -18.58
N LYS A 516 -32.94 17.74 -17.41
CA LYS A 516 -33.20 18.92 -16.56
C LYS A 516 -32.56 20.20 -17.09
N GLN A 517 -31.72 20.15 -18.12
CA GLN A 517 -31.06 21.34 -18.67
C GLN A 517 -32.05 22.27 -19.36
N LYS A 518 -31.84 23.58 -19.17
CA LYS A 518 -32.67 24.64 -19.76
C LYS A 518 -32.61 24.64 -21.29
N SER A 519 -31.42 24.40 -21.87
CA SER A 519 -31.24 24.30 -23.32
C SER A 519 -31.32 22.84 -23.75
N LYS A 520 -32.36 22.49 -24.52
CA LYS A 520 -32.52 21.15 -25.11
C LYS A 520 -31.61 20.90 -26.31
N ARG A 521 -30.95 21.95 -26.82
CA ARG A 521 -29.97 21.87 -27.92
C ARG A 521 -28.54 21.67 -27.41
N ALA A 522 -28.34 21.70 -26.09
CA ALA A 522 -27.03 21.46 -25.52
C ALA A 522 -26.62 19.99 -25.71
N GLU A 523 -25.31 19.77 -25.81
CA GLU A 523 -24.73 18.43 -25.84
C GLU A 523 -25.08 17.64 -24.57
N ARG A 524 -25.22 16.31 -24.70
CA ARG A 524 -25.55 15.43 -23.59
C ARG A 524 -24.29 14.67 -23.19
N LEU A 525 -23.67 15.07 -22.08
CA LEU A 525 -22.45 14.44 -21.56
C LEU A 525 -22.79 13.32 -20.57
N LEU A 526 -22.03 12.23 -20.62
CA LEU A 526 -22.12 11.14 -19.66
C LEU A 526 -21.79 11.61 -18.23
N LEU A 527 -20.76 12.44 -18.08
CA LEU A 527 -20.31 12.97 -16.79
C LEU A 527 -20.24 14.50 -16.80
N LYS A 528 -21.39 15.18 -16.83
CA LYS A 528 -21.44 16.65 -16.84
C LYS A 528 -21.06 17.28 -15.49
N ARG A 529 -20.49 18.49 -15.53
CA ARG A 529 -20.42 19.43 -14.39
C ARG A 529 -21.39 20.60 -14.56
N GLY A 530 -21.57 21.37 -13.49
CA GLY A 530 -22.41 22.58 -13.48
C GLY A 530 -23.90 22.34 -13.19
N HIS A 531 -24.61 23.44 -12.92
CA HIS A 531 -26.03 23.44 -12.60
C HIS A 531 -26.91 23.31 -13.86
N GLN A 532 -28.22 23.10 -13.67
CA GLN A 532 -29.19 22.93 -14.77
C GLN A 532 -29.37 24.16 -15.67
N ASN A 533 -28.97 25.34 -15.18
CA ASN A 533 -29.06 26.62 -15.88
C ASN A 533 -27.79 26.97 -16.66
N GLU A 534 -26.74 26.16 -16.55
CA GLU A 534 -25.47 26.36 -17.26
C GLU A 534 -25.39 25.39 -18.44
N ALA A 535 -24.61 25.78 -19.46
CA ALA A 535 -24.22 24.84 -20.51
C ALA A 535 -23.45 23.66 -19.87
N PRO A 536 -23.67 22.42 -20.34
CA PRO A 536 -22.85 21.29 -19.92
C PRO A 536 -21.37 21.59 -20.18
N LYS A 537 -20.55 21.33 -19.17
CA LYS A 537 -19.09 21.49 -19.22
C LYS A 537 -18.42 20.35 -18.48
N ASP A 538 -17.16 20.11 -18.80
CA ASP A 538 -16.32 19.16 -18.09
C ASP A 538 -15.77 19.73 -16.77
N TRP A 539 -14.94 18.94 -16.10
CA TRP A 539 -14.10 19.37 -14.99
C TRP A 539 -12.71 19.82 -15.47
N ASP A 540 -12.05 20.62 -14.64
CA ASP A 540 -10.66 21.03 -14.84
C ASP A 540 -9.71 19.86 -14.52
N GLY A 541 -8.62 19.70 -15.27
CA GLY A 541 -7.63 18.62 -15.10
C GLY A 541 -8.12 17.24 -15.57
N ILE A 542 -7.33 16.19 -15.40
CA ILE A 542 -7.68 14.84 -15.89
C ILE A 542 -8.80 14.21 -15.05
N SER A 543 -8.71 14.32 -13.72
CA SER A 543 -9.62 13.64 -12.79
C SER A 543 -10.60 14.61 -12.11
N PRO A 544 -11.91 14.29 -12.05
CA PRO A 544 -12.90 15.08 -11.31
C PRO A 544 -12.80 14.88 -9.79
N ILE A 545 -11.93 14.00 -9.33
CA ILE A 545 -11.79 13.55 -7.96
C ILE A 545 -10.90 14.53 -7.19
N SER A 546 -11.32 14.96 -6.00
CA SER A 546 -10.46 15.81 -5.19
C SER A 546 -9.39 15.00 -4.46
N ALA A 547 -8.27 15.65 -4.15
CA ALA A 547 -7.15 15.11 -3.39
C ALA A 547 -7.53 14.41 -2.07
N ASN A 548 -8.69 14.74 -1.49
CA ASN A 548 -9.17 14.19 -0.22
C ASN A 548 -10.40 13.27 -0.36
N LEU A 549 -10.94 13.06 -1.57
CA LEU A 549 -12.18 12.31 -1.73
C LEU A 549 -12.01 10.83 -1.36
N MET A 550 -10.92 10.18 -1.80
CA MET A 550 -10.65 8.78 -1.46
C MET A 550 -10.60 8.56 0.06
N SER A 551 -9.92 9.45 0.79
CA SER A 551 -9.91 9.42 2.26
C SER A 551 -11.31 9.65 2.86
N THR A 552 -12.11 10.56 2.28
CA THR A 552 -13.49 10.80 2.72
C THR A 552 -14.37 9.56 2.54
N TRP A 553 -14.12 8.79 1.47
CA TRP A 553 -14.79 7.51 1.21
C TRP A 553 -14.12 6.33 1.91
N SER A 554 -13.17 6.54 2.81
CA SER A 554 -12.47 5.47 3.53
C SER A 554 -11.80 4.44 2.61
N ILE A 555 -11.32 4.91 1.45
CA ILE A 555 -10.49 4.15 0.53
C ILE A 555 -9.04 4.43 0.90
N GLU A 556 -8.28 3.38 1.15
CA GLU A 556 -6.89 3.51 1.57
C GLU A 556 -5.99 3.93 0.40
N THR A 557 -4.83 4.48 0.74
CA THR A 557 -3.81 4.78 -0.26
C THR A 557 -3.37 3.46 -0.92
N ASN A 558 -3.09 3.47 -2.22
CA ASN A 558 -2.80 2.29 -3.05
C ASN A 558 -4.00 1.44 -3.51
N GLU A 559 -5.21 1.66 -2.97
CA GLU A 559 -6.39 0.95 -3.44
C GLU A 559 -6.87 1.50 -4.78
N TYR A 560 -7.14 2.81 -4.86
CA TYR A 560 -7.62 3.46 -6.09
C TYR A 560 -6.52 4.22 -6.84
N PHE A 561 -5.70 5.01 -6.14
CA PHE A 561 -4.51 5.67 -6.71
C PHE A 561 -3.24 4.99 -6.21
N ILE A 562 -2.20 4.94 -7.04
CA ILE A 562 -0.87 4.42 -6.70
C ILE A 562 -0.29 5.23 -5.54
N SER A 563 0.11 4.56 -4.46
CA SER A 563 0.74 5.25 -3.33
C SER A 563 2.15 5.70 -3.67
N LEU A 564 2.46 6.98 -3.53
CA LEU A 564 3.79 7.54 -3.74
C LEU A 564 4.63 7.49 -2.45
N GLN A 565 5.57 6.55 -2.35
CA GLN A 565 6.46 6.35 -1.18
C GLN A 565 7.89 5.96 -1.60
N SER A 566 8.89 6.52 -0.91
CA SER A 566 10.31 6.16 -1.11
C SER A 566 10.59 4.70 -0.78
N SER A 567 9.94 4.13 0.24
CA SER A 567 10.08 2.73 0.60
C SER A 567 9.67 1.77 -0.53
N ARG A 568 8.63 2.09 -1.30
CA ARG A 568 8.20 1.27 -2.46
C ARG A 568 9.18 1.36 -3.63
N TRP A 569 9.72 2.56 -3.91
CA TRP A 569 10.78 2.73 -4.91
C TRP A 569 11.99 1.89 -4.54
N ARG A 570 12.39 1.98 -3.28
CA ARG A 570 13.56 1.30 -2.75
C ARG A 570 13.40 -0.22 -2.72
N GLU A 571 12.22 -0.73 -2.37
CA GLU A 571 11.91 -2.16 -2.45
C GLU A 571 11.94 -2.66 -3.90
N MET A 572 11.34 -1.91 -4.84
CA MET A 572 11.36 -2.28 -6.26
C MET A 572 12.79 -2.36 -6.79
N THR A 573 13.61 -1.32 -6.57
CA THR A 573 15.01 -1.35 -7.01
C THR A 573 15.80 -2.46 -6.31
N SER A 574 15.52 -2.71 -5.02
CA SER A 574 16.12 -3.82 -4.28
C SER A 574 15.86 -5.15 -4.98
N ASN A 575 14.60 -5.41 -5.35
CA ASN A 575 14.22 -6.66 -6.02
C ASN A 575 14.89 -6.79 -7.40
N GLN A 576 14.95 -5.71 -8.17
CA GLN A 576 15.65 -5.69 -9.46
C GLN A 576 17.15 -6.00 -9.28
N VAL A 577 17.84 -5.30 -8.38
CA VAL A 577 19.28 -5.50 -8.15
C VAL A 577 19.60 -6.85 -7.53
N TYR A 578 18.75 -7.34 -6.62
CA TYR A 578 18.91 -8.66 -6.01
C TYR A 578 18.90 -9.75 -7.07
N SER A 579 18.02 -9.63 -8.09
CA SER A 579 17.94 -10.62 -9.17
C SER A 579 19.21 -10.67 -10.03
N VAL A 580 19.95 -9.57 -10.15
CA VAL A 580 21.17 -9.46 -10.97
C VAL A 580 22.44 -9.77 -10.17
N SER A 581 22.52 -9.30 -8.93
CA SER A 581 23.78 -9.19 -8.17
C SER A 581 23.67 -9.65 -6.71
N GLY A 582 22.53 -10.25 -6.34
CA GLY A 582 22.28 -10.81 -5.02
C GLY A 582 22.33 -9.78 -3.88
N ALA A 583 22.45 -10.29 -2.65
CA ALA A 583 22.45 -9.47 -1.44
C ALA A 583 23.62 -8.47 -1.39
N GLY A 584 24.78 -8.81 -1.97
CA GLY A 584 25.96 -7.93 -2.02
C GLY A 584 25.75 -6.70 -2.89
N GLY A 585 25.13 -6.84 -4.06
CA GLY A 585 24.77 -5.70 -4.91
C GLY A 585 23.69 -4.83 -4.27
N VAL A 586 22.69 -5.43 -3.63
CA VAL A 586 21.68 -4.69 -2.83
C VAL A 586 22.34 -3.94 -1.68
N GLN A 587 23.32 -4.54 -1.01
CA GLN A 587 24.07 -3.88 0.06
C GLN A 587 24.87 -2.68 -0.44
N SER A 588 25.52 -2.81 -1.59
CA SER A 588 26.25 -1.73 -2.23
C SER A 588 25.32 -0.57 -2.63
N LEU A 589 24.18 -0.88 -3.26
CA LEU A 589 23.20 0.13 -3.69
C LEU A 589 22.54 0.82 -2.49
N LEU A 590 21.94 0.03 -1.60
CA LEU A 590 21.07 0.53 -0.54
C LEU A 590 21.83 0.98 0.71
N GLN A 591 23.12 0.66 0.79
CA GLN A 591 24.04 0.99 1.89
C GLN A 591 23.45 0.69 3.27
N ASN A 592 22.75 -0.44 3.38
CA ASN A 592 22.23 -0.94 4.66
C ASN A 592 23.16 -1.99 5.26
N LEU A 593 23.00 -2.27 6.56
CA LEU A 593 23.65 -3.42 7.18
C LEU A 593 23.07 -4.71 6.60
N LEU A 594 23.90 -5.75 6.47
CA LEU A 594 23.47 -7.04 5.92
C LEU A 594 22.27 -7.60 6.70
N GLN A 595 22.27 -7.53 8.03
CA GLN A 595 21.12 -7.92 8.86
C GLN A 595 19.82 -7.17 8.51
N THR A 596 19.91 -5.90 8.11
CA THR A 596 18.73 -5.12 7.68
C THR A 596 18.26 -5.54 6.30
N ILE A 597 19.18 -5.95 5.42
CA ILE A 597 18.86 -6.51 4.11
C ILE A 597 18.20 -7.89 4.32
N ASP A 598 18.82 -8.78 5.08
CA ASP A 598 18.30 -10.10 5.46
C ASP A 598 16.89 -10.04 6.08
N LYS A 599 16.59 -8.98 6.82
CA LYS A 599 15.28 -8.80 7.46
C LYS A 599 14.22 -8.17 6.56
N HIS A 600 14.59 -7.22 5.70
CA HIS A 600 13.62 -6.37 5.00
C HIS A 600 13.63 -6.48 3.48
N TYR A 601 14.74 -6.92 2.89
CA TYR A 601 15.00 -6.88 1.45
C TYR A 601 15.54 -8.22 0.92
N ALA A 602 15.68 -9.22 1.80
CA ALA A 602 16.14 -10.53 1.44
C ALA A 602 14.98 -11.40 1.04
N ASN A 603 15.33 -12.28 0.11
CA ASN A 603 14.42 -12.95 -0.80
C ASN A 603 13.88 -11.94 -1.82
N GLY A 604 14.58 -11.67 -2.95
CA GLY A 604 14.01 -10.87 -4.06
C GLY A 604 12.58 -11.27 -4.43
N ASP A 605 11.90 -10.58 -5.36
CA ASP A 605 10.43 -10.69 -5.58
C ASP A 605 9.85 -12.05 -5.11
N PRO A 606 9.06 -12.09 -4.01
CA PRO A 606 8.59 -13.34 -3.41
C PRO A 606 7.93 -14.30 -4.41
N ARG A 607 7.42 -13.80 -5.54
CA ARG A 607 6.95 -14.61 -6.66
C ARG A 607 8.10 -15.29 -7.40
N LEU A 608 9.12 -14.54 -7.81
CA LEU A 608 10.33 -15.06 -8.47
C LEU A 608 11.11 -16.01 -7.55
N ASN A 609 11.17 -15.72 -6.26
CA ASN A 609 11.87 -16.56 -5.31
C ASN A 609 11.23 -17.93 -5.11
N LYS A 610 9.90 -18.00 -5.11
CA LYS A 610 9.20 -19.29 -5.11
C LYS A 610 9.51 -20.10 -6.37
N ILE A 611 9.57 -19.43 -7.53
CA ILE A 611 9.94 -20.06 -8.81
C ILE A 611 11.40 -20.56 -8.76
N ILE A 612 12.35 -19.71 -8.36
CA ILE A 612 13.79 -20.04 -8.30
C ILE A 612 14.07 -21.15 -7.30
N ILE A 613 13.48 -21.12 -6.10
CA ILE A 613 13.66 -22.18 -5.09
C ILE A 613 13.13 -23.52 -5.61
N SER A 614 11.95 -23.51 -6.25
CA SER A 614 11.39 -24.70 -6.87
C SER A 614 12.31 -25.26 -7.95
N GLN A 615 12.89 -24.41 -8.80
CA GLN A 615 13.82 -24.83 -9.86
C GLN A 615 15.16 -25.32 -9.30
N ALA A 616 15.71 -24.67 -8.27
CA ALA A 616 16.99 -25.02 -7.67
C ALA A 616 16.95 -26.36 -6.92
N LEU A 617 15.84 -26.64 -6.21
CA LEU A 617 15.60 -27.95 -5.57
C LEU A 617 15.65 -29.09 -6.61
N GLN A 618 15.02 -28.89 -7.76
CA GLN A 618 15.01 -29.88 -8.85
C GLN A 618 16.39 -30.08 -9.48
N VAL A 619 17.25 -29.05 -9.55
CA VAL A 619 18.63 -29.20 -10.05
C VAL A 619 19.46 -29.99 -9.04
N MET A 620 19.31 -29.72 -7.74
CA MET A 620 20.06 -30.45 -6.71
C MET A 620 19.68 -31.93 -6.64
N GLU A 621 18.41 -32.28 -6.86
CA GLU A 621 17.96 -33.67 -6.94
C GLU A 621 18.56 -34.45 -8.13
N LEU A 622 19.04 -33.77 -9.16
CA LEU A 622 19.61 -34.37 -10.37
C LEU A 622 21.15 -34.35 -10.41
N LEU A 623 21.80 -33.87 -9.34
CA LEU A 623 23.25 -33.89 -9.22
C LEU A 623 23.70 -35.27 -8.69
N ASP A 624 24.38 -36.05 -9.53
CA ASP A 624 25.12 -37.26 -9.13
C ASP A 624 26.51 -37.32 -9.81
N GLU A 625 27.30 -38.36 -9.54
CA GLU A 625 28.69 -38.49 -10.05
C GLU A 625 28.77 -38.54 -11.58
N ASP A 626 27.69 -38.94 -12.26
CA ASP A 626 27.61 -39.05 -13.73
C ASP A 626 26.91 -37.85 -14.40
N THR A 627 26.10 -37.09 -13.65
CA THR A 627 25.31 -35.95 -14.14
C THR A 627 25.87 -34.63 -13.62
N GLY A 628 26.81 -34.06 -14.37
CA GLY A 628 27.39 -32.75 -14.05
C GLY A 628 26.36 -31.62 -14.00
N LEU A 629 26.67 -30.56 -13.25
CA LEU A 629 25.77 -29.42 -12.99
C LEU A 629 25.12 -28.81 -14.23
N GLU A 630 25.85 -28.67 -15.34
CA GLU A 630 25.30 -28.10 -16.57
C GLU A 630 24.30 -29.04 -17.25
N LEU A 631 24.55 -30.36 -17.21
CA LEU A 631 23.60 -31.34 -17.71
C LEU A 631 22.36 -31.42 -16.81
N ALA A 632 22.52 -31.30 -15.48
CA ALA A 632 21.41 -31.23 -14.54
C ALA A 632 20.55 -29.98 -14.77
N LYS A 633 21.15 -28.81 -15.04
CA LYS A 633 20.42 -27.59 -15.42
C LYS A 633 19.68 -27.74 -16.74
N GLU A 634 20.28 -28.35 -17.75
CA GLU A 634 19.63 -28.63 -19.04
C GLU A 634 18.47 -29.62 -18.89
N ILE A 635 18.64 -30.67 -18.08
CA ILE A 635 17.58 -31.63 -17.76
C ILE A 635 16.45 -30.92 -17.01
N VAL A 636 16.74 -30.10 -15.99
CA VAL A 636 15.72 -29.31 -15.29
C VAL A 636 15.03 -28.35 -16.24
N ALA A 637 15.75 -27.62 -17.10
CA ALA A 637 15.15 -26.73 -18.09
C ALA A 637 14.24 -27.47 -19.09
N ALA A 638 14.59 -28.71 -19.45
CA ALA A 638 13.77 -29.58 -20.32
C ALA A 638 12.61 -30.28 -19.58
N LYS A 639 12.73 -30.45 -18.25
CA LYS A 639 11.77 -31.13 -17.36
C LYS A 639 10.78 -30.14 -16.71
N LEU A 640 11.15 -28.86 -16.61
CA LEU A 640 10.30 -27.77 -16.13
C LEU A 640 9.18 -27.51 -17.12
N GLY A 641 8.05 -28.15 -16.82
CA GLY A 641 6.78 -27.95 -17.48
C GLY A 641 6.44 -29.08 -18.43
N ILE A 642 5.32 -29.74 -18.14
CA ILE A 642 4.54 -30.35 -19.21
C ILE A 642 4.24 -29.22 -20.21
N THR A 643 4.76 -29.32 -21.44
CA THR A 643 4.66 -28.23 -22.41
C THR A 643 3.20 -27.78 -22.57
N MET A 644 2.93 -26.50 -22.35
CA MET A 644 1.59 -25.93 -22.42
C MET A 644 1.22 -25.67 -23.89
N LEU A 645 0.12 -26.26 -24.35
CA LEU A 645 -0.49 -25.94 -25.63
C LEU A 645 -1.23 -24.61 -25.51
N THR A 646 -1.03 -23.74 -26.49
CA THR A 646 -1.81 -22.51 -26.61
C THR A 646 -3.27 -22.86 -26.93
N HIS A 647 -4.18 -21.91 -26.67
CA HIS A 647 -5.60 -22.09 -26.93
C HIS A 647 -5.88 -22.43 -28.41
N ASP A 648 -5.19 -21.77 -29.34
CA ASP A 648 -5.40 -21.98 -30.79
C ASP A 648 -4.88 -23.33 -31.27
N GLU A 649 -3.72 -23.77 -30.76
CA GLU A 649 -3.18 -25.12 -31.03
C GLU A 649 -4.09 -26.22 -30.47
N TRP A 650 -4.65 -25.99 -29.28
CA TRP A 650 -5.57 -26.92 -28.66
C TRP A 650 -6.90 -27.01 -29.41
N LYS A 651 -7.46 -25.87 -29.81
CA LYS A 651 -8.69 -25.80 -30.59
C LYS A 651 -8.55 -26.51 -31.93
N LYS A 652 -7.43 -26.30 -32.62
CA LYS A 652 -7.10 -27.02 -33.86
C LYS A 652 -7.06 -28.54 -33.65
N LYS A 653 -6.43 -29.02 -32.57
CA LYS A 653 -6.41 -30.45 -32.21
C LYS A 653 -7.78 -31.00 -31.82
N GLN A 654 -8.64 -30.19 -31.20
CA GLN A 654 -10.02 -30.60 -30.91
C GLN A 654 -10.84 -30.76 -32.20
N GLU A 655 -10.67 -29.84 -33.14
CA GLU A 655 -11.39 -29.83 -34.42
C GLU A 655 -10.91 -30.96 -35.36
N GLU A 656 -9.59 -31.18 -35.46
CA GLU A 656 -8.97 -32.15 -36.37
C GLU A 656 -8.94 -33.58 -35.80
N GLU A 657 -8.67 -33.76 -34.51
CA GLU A 657 -8.38 -35.06 -33.90
C GLU A 657 -9.39 -35.48 -32.82
N ARG A 658 -10.39 -34.64 -32.51
CA ARG A 658 -11.31 -34.82 -31.36
C ARG A 658 -10.56 -35.04 -30.05
N ALA A 659 -9.41 -34.36 -29.90
CA ALA A 659 -8.53 -34.49 -28.75
C ALA A 659 -9.26 -34.16 -27.44
N LYS A 660 -8.95 -34.92 -26.37
CA LYS A 660 -9.50 -34.72 -25.02
C LYS A 660 -8.37 -34.65 -23.99
N THR A 661 -8.62 -33.95 -22.89
CA THR A 661 -7.79 -34.02 -21.69
C THR A 661 -8.24 -35.17 -20.79
N ASN A 662 -7.27 -35.80 -20.14
CA ASN A 662 -7.47 -36.83 -19.13
C ASN A 662 -8.08 -36.23 -17.83
N PRO A 663 -8.31 -37.03 -16.77
CA PRO A 663 -8.86 -36.55 -15.51
C PRO A 663 -8.02 -35.46 -14.81
N ASN A 664 -6.69 -35.48 -14.90
CA ASN A 664 -5.85 -34.42 -14.33
C ASN A 664 -5.67 -33.20 -15.26
N GLY A 665 -6.45 -33.10 -16.34
CA GLY A 665 -6.48 -31.90 -17.18
C GLY A 665 -5.36 -31.81 -18.21
N ILE A 666 -4.59 -32.88 -18.40
CA ILE A 666 -3.45 -32.94 -19.32
C ILE A 666 -3.85 -33.72 -20.58
N HIS A 667 -3.34 -33.29 -21.72
CA HIS A 667 -3.47 -33.99 -22.99
C HIS A 667 -2.26 -34.91 -23.22
N CYS A 668 -2.50 -36.14 -23.68
CA CYS A 668 -1.44 -37.04 -24.14
C CYS A 668 -1.98 -37.98 -25.22
N ASN A 669 -1.07 -38.69 -25.89
CA ASN A 669 -1.42 -39.71 -26.90
C ASN A 669 -1.82 -41.06 -26.29
N GLY A 670 -2.00 -41.14 -24.96
CA GLY A 670 -2.38 -42.36 -24.26
C GLY A 670 -1.29 -43.42 -24.13
N GLN A 671 -0.05 -43.13 -24.56
CA GLN A 671 1.12 -44.00 -24.42
C GLN A 671 2.15 -43.36 -23.48
N GLN A 672 2.55 -44.11 -22.46
CA GLN A 672 3.56 -43.70 -21.50
C GLN A 672 4.94 -43.68 -22.18
N ASN A 673 5.62 -42.54 -22.10
CA ASN A 673 6.98 -42.32 -22.59
C ASN A 673 7.79 -41.61 -21.49
N ILE A 674 8.39 -42.39 -20.58
CA ILE A 674 9.20 -41.90 -19.47
C ILE A 674 10.68 -42.16 -19.79
N VAL A 675 11.49 -41.09 -19.81
CA VAL A 675 12.93 -41.19 -20.06
C VAL A 675 13.62 -41.86 -18.87
N GLY A 676 14.35 -42.96 -19.10
CA GLY A 676 15.12 -43.65 -18.08
C GLY A 676 14.31 -44.47 -17.05
N GLY A 677 12.98 -44.55 -17.19
CA GLY A 677 12.08 -45.29 -16.27
C GLY A 677 11.43 -46.53 -16.90
N LYS A 678 10.81 -47.39 -16.07
CA LYS A 678 9.98 -48.52 -16.56
C LYS A 678 8.60 -48.02 -16.98
N ASN A 679 8.18 -48.34 -18.22
CA ASN A 679 6.81 -48.10 -18.68
C ASN A 679 5.86 -49.17 -18.13
N THR A 680 5.23 -48.87 -17.00
CA THR A 680 4.28 -49.74 -16.25
C THR A 680 2.93 -49.92 -16.93
N GLN A 681 2.57 -49.05 -17.88
CA GLN A 681 1.36 -49.21 -18.70
C GLN A 681 1.33 -50.56 -19.46
N ARG A 682 2.49 -51.06 -19.90
CA ARG A 682 2.58 -52.32 -20.66
C ARG A 682 2.24 -53.54 -19.79
N GLU A 683 2.64 -53.51 -18.52
CA GLU A 683 2.32 -54.56 -17.53
C GLU A 683 0.83 -54.57 -17.19
N THR A 684 0.23 -53.38 -17.01
CA THR A 684 -1.22 -53.22 -16.77
C THR A 684 -2.06 -53.72 -17.96
N ASN A 685 -1.68 -53.37 -19.19
CA ASN A 685 -2.36 -53.84 -20.41
C ASN A 685 -2.19 -55.36 -20.62
N ASN A 686 -1.02 -55.91 -20.29
CA ASN A 686 -0.77 -57.35 -20.37
C ASN A 686 -1.58 -58.13 -19.31
N ALA A 687 -1.71 -57.60 -18.09
CA ALA A 687 -2.48 -58.22 -17.01
C ALA A 687 -3.99 -58.25 -17.32
N MET A 688 -4.52 -57.19 -17.95
CA MET A 688 -5.93 -57.10 -18.34
C MET A 688 -6.25 -57.67 -19.73
N LYS A 689 -5.23 -58.08 -20.49
CA LYS A 689 -5.35 -58.58 -21.88
C LYS A 689 -6.13 -57.65 -22.82
N LEU A 690 -6.09 -56.35 -22.55
CA LEU A 690 -6.78 -55.31 -23.30
C LEU A 690 -5.82 -54.14 -23.53
N GLN A 691 -5.88 -53.53 -24.71
CA GLN A 691 -5.06 -52.36 -25.02
C GLN A 691 -5.77 -51.09 -24.50
N LEU A 692 -5.57 -50.78 -23.22
CA LEU A 692 -6.23 -49.66 -22.55
C LEU A 692 -5.40 -48.36 -22.67
N PRO A 693 -6.06 -47.18 -22.77
CA PRO A 693 -5.41 -45.89 -22.62
C PRO A 693 -4.74 -45.76 -21.25
N CYS A 694 -3.65 -44.97 -21.17
CA CYS A 694 -2.93 -44.77 -19.91
C CYS A 694 -3.86 -44.21 -18.82
N ALA A 695 -3.90 -44.89 -17.67
CA ALA A 695 -4.67 -44.50 -16.49
C ALA A 695 -3.77 -43.98 -15.35
N GLU A 696 -2.46 -43.87 -15.58
CA GLU A 696 -1.45 -43.44 -14.61
C GLU A 696 -1.27 -41.91 -14.64
N TYR A 697 -2.33 -41.20 -14.28
CA TYR A 697 -2.38 -39.74 -14.44
C TYR A 697 -1.37 -39.02 -13.54
N ASP A 698 -1.09 -39.57 -12.36
CA ASP A 698 -0.07 -39.12 -11.43
C ASP A 698 1.34 -39.07 -12.06
N MET A 699 1.63 -39.96 -13.02
CA MET A 699 2.92 -40.03 -13.70
C MET A 699 3.05 -39.09 -14.91
N CYS A 700 2.00 -38.30 -15.23
CA CYS A 700 2.01 -37.41 -16.40
C CYS A 700 3.16 -36.38 -16.36
N HIS A 701 3.57 -35.93 -15.18
CA HIS A 701 4.68 -34.98 -15.01
C HIS A 701 6.06 -35.56 -15.40
N LYS A 702 6.21 -36.89 -15.47
CA LYS A 702 7.44 -37.58 -15.93
C LYS A 702 7.36 -38.03 -17.40
N CYS A 703 6.25 -37.75 -18.09
CA CYS A 703 5.95 -38.32 -19.40
C CYS A 703 6.13 -37.30 -20.54
N GLN A 704 6.98 -37.60 -21.53
CA GLN A 704 7.24 -36.70 -22.66
C GLN A 704 6.03 -36.49 -23.58
N SER A 705 5.09 -37.45 -23.60
CA SER A 705 3.86 -37.34 -24.39
C SER A 705 2.81 -36.43 -23.74
N ALA A 706 3.02 -36.01 -22.50
CA ALA A 706 2.12 -35.11 -21.80
C ALA A 706 2.28 -33.67 -22.29
N LYS A 707 1.14 -33.02 -22.53
CA LYS A 707 1.02 -31.61 -22.91
C LYS A 707 -0.08 -30.98 -22.07
N ALA A 708 0.25 -29.91 -21.34
CA ALA A 708 -0.74 -29.16 -20.58
C ALA A 708 -1.57 -28.32 -21.57
N VAL A 709 -2.76 -27.90 -21.16
CA VAL A 709 -3.68 -27.20 -22.05
C VAL A 709 -4.09 -25.89 -21.41
N ASN A 710 -3.79 -24.78 -22.08
CA ASN A 710 -4.16 -23.44 -21.61
C ASN A 710 -5.65 -23.14 -21.85
N GLU A 711 -6.51 -23.90 -21.19
CA GLU A 711 -7.98 -23.83 -21.26
C GLU A 711 -8.56 -23.97 -19.86
N THR A 712 -9.55 -23.15 -19.51
CA THR A 712 -10.13 -23.03 -18.17
C THR A 712 -10.57 -24.37 -17.57
N GLN A 713 -11.24 -25.23 -18.34
CA GLN A 713 -11.70 -26.53 -17.84
C GLN A 713 -10.55 -27.52 -17.59
N SER A 714 -9.50 -27.44 -18.40
CA SER A 714 -8.33 -28.31 -18.28
C SER A 714 -7.47 -27.89 -17.08
N ILE A 715 -7.31 -26.59 -16.84
CA ILE A 715 -6.64 -26.07 -15.64
C ILE A 715 -7.47 -26.30 -14.37
N TYR A 716 -8.81 -26.20 -14.43
CA TYR A 716 -9.68 -26.51 -13.30
C TYR A 716 -9.56 -27.98 -12.85
N LYS A 717 -9.46 -28.92 -13.80
CA LYS A 717 -9.16 -30.33 -13.50
C LYS A 717 -7.79 -30.50 -12.85
N LEU A 718 -6.76 -29.80 -13.32
CA LEU A 718 -5.41 -29.90 -12.78
C LEU A 718 -5.33 -29.37 -11.34
N ILE A 719 -5.95 -28.21 -11.05
CA ILE A 719 -6.10 -27.67 -9.69
C ILE A 719 -6.82 -28.68 -8.79
N SER A 720 -7.91 -29.25 -9.27
CA SER A 720 -8.68 -30.25 -8.51
C SER A 720 -7.86 -31.50 -8.23
N PHE A 721 -7.00 -31.91 -9.16
CA PHE A 721 -6.13 -33.08 -8.99
C PHE A 721 -5.03 -32.83 -7.95
N ILE A 722 -4.41 -31.65 -7.98
CA ILE A 722 -3.43 -31.23 -6.95
C ILE A 722 -4.07 -31.20 -5.57
N ASP A 723 -5.30 -30.67 -5.45
CA ASP A 723 -6.02 -30.63 -4.18
C ASP A 723 -6.31 -32.04 -3.63
N VAL A 724 -6.67 -32.99 -4.50
CA VAL A 724 -6.84 -34.39 -4.13
C VAL A 724 -5.51 -35.02 -3.69
N LEU A 725 -4.39 -34.74 -4.37
CA LEU A 725 -3.07 -35.21 -3.95
C LEU A 725 -2.68 -34.66 -2.56
N LYS A 726 -2.97 -33.37 -2.30
CA LYS A 726 -2.73 -32.74 -0.98
C LYS A 726 -3.56 -33.39 0.14
N GLU A 727 -4.80 -33.77 -0.14
CA GLU A 727 -5.60 -34.52 0.82
C GLU A 727 -5.02 -35.93 1.05
N ALA A 728 -4.54 -36.59 0.00
CA ALA A 728 -3.94 -37.92 0.08
C ALA A 728 -2.69 -37.98 0.95
N VAL A 729 -1.86 -36.93 0.94
CA VAL A 729 -0.70 -36.77 1.85
C VAL A 729 -1.10 -36.91 3.31
N ASN A 730 -2.23 -36.29 3.71
CA ASN A 730 -2.68 -36.30 5.11
C ASN A 730 -3.20 -37.69 5.54
N LEU A 731 -3.66 -38.49 4.59
CA LEU A 731 -4.22 -39.83 4.84
C LEU A 731 -3.15 -40.93 4.78
N TYR A 732 -2.04 -40.73 4.06
CA TYR A 732 -0.97 -41.72 3.88
C TYR A 732 0.42 -41.11 4.16
N PRO A 733 0.80 -40.92 5.45
CA PRO A 733 2.05 -40.26 5.82
C PRO A 733 3.32 -40.97 5.32
N ASN A 734 3.24 -42.28 5.08
CA ASN A 734 4.38 -43.09 4.64
C ASN A 734 4.78 -42.85 3.17
N ALA A 735 3.92 -42.21 2.37
CA ALA A 735 4.17 -41.87 0.97
C ALA A 735 4.38 -40.36 0.76
N GLN A 736 4.65 -39.63 1.85
CA GLN A 736 4.66 -38.18 1.87
C GLN A 736 5.62 -37.57 0.87
N GLU A 737 6.87 -38.05 0.80
CA GLU A 737 7.92 -37.47 -0.04
C GLU A 737 7.58 -37.57 -1.55
N GLU A 738 7.13 -38.74 -2.01
CA GLU A 738 6.80 -38.97 -3.42
C GLU A 738 5.55 -38.18 -3.87
N VAL A 739 4.57 -38.01 -2.99
CA VAL A 739 3.37 -37.20 -3.32
C VAL A 739 3.71 -35.70 -3.35
N HIS A 740 4.62 -35.23 -2.51
CA HIS A 740 5.08 -33.84 -2.55
C HIS A 740 5.85 -33.52 -3.84
N GLU A 741 6.70 -34.44 -4.33
CA GLU A 741 7.38 -34.31 -5.64
C GLU A 741 6.35 -34.09 -6.76
N ARG A 742 5.29 -34.92 -6.77
CA ARG A 742 4.21 -34.86 -7.78
C ARG A 742 3.43 -33.55 -7.71
N ILE A 743 3.06 -33.11 -6.49
CA ILE A 743 2.36 -31.84 -6.28
C ILE A 743 3.18 -30.68 -6.83
N ALA A 744 4.46 -30.61 -6.49
CA ALA A 744 5.33 -29.54 -6.94
C ALA A 744 5.44 -29.49 -8.48
N ALA A 745 5.56 -30.64 -9.14
CA ALA A 745 5.66 -30.71 -10.59
C ALA A 745 4.37 -30.24 -11.30
N PHE A 746 3.20 -30.57 -10.77
CA PHE A 746 1.92 -30.10 -11.32
C PHE A 746 1.65 -28.62 -11.01
N GLU A 747 2.10 -28.11 -9.86
CA GLU A 747 2.03 -26.68 -9.53
C GLU A 747 2.90 -25.83 -10.47
N VAL A 748 4.11 -26.30 -10.81
CA VAL A 748 4.95 -25.65 -11.84
C VAL A 748 4.27 -25.65 -13.20
N THR A 749 3.51 -26.69 -13.54
CA THR A 749 2.73 -26.74 -14.78
C THR A 749 1.59 -25.72 -14.78
N LEU A 750 0.98 -25.43 -13.62
CA LEU A 750 -0.05 -24.39 -13.50
C LEU A 750 0.49 -22.99 -13.75
N ASP A 751 1.75 -22.71 -13.37
CA ASP A 751 2.38 -21.40 -13.59
C ASP A 751 2.50 -21.04 -15.08
N GLY A 752 2.45 -22.04 -15.97
CA GLY A 752 2.45 -21.85 -17.41
C GLY A 752 1.09 -21.45 -18.01
N ALA A 753 0.00 -21.48 -17.23
CA ALA A 753 -1.32 -21.08 -17.71
C ALA A 753 -1.39 -19.56 -17.87
N SER A 754 -2.10 -19.08 -18.89
CA SER A 754 -2.36 -17.64 -18.99
C SER A 754 -3.18 -17.18 -17.79
N LYS A 755 -2.93 -15.95 -17.36
CA LYS A 755 -3.53 -15.39 -16.14
C LYS A 755 -5.05 -15.51 -16.14
N ASP A 756 -5.71 -15.19 -17.25
CA ASP A 756 -7.17 -15.25 -17.37
C ASP A 756 -7.70 -16.69 -17.25
N VAL A 757 -6.99 -17.67 -17.81
CA VAL A 757 -7.36 -19.09 -17.74
C VAL A 757 -7.22 -19.61 -16.31
N TYR A 758 -6.12 -19.26 -15.63
CA TYR A 758 -5.88 -19.65 -14.25
C TYR A 758 -6.91 -19.02 -13.29
N ASP A 759 -7.16 -17.71 -13.42
CA ASP A 759 -8.09 -16.98 -12.57
C ASP A 759 -9.53 -17.53 -12.73
N ASN A 760 -9.94 -17.83 -13.96
CA ASN A 760 -11.24 -18.46 -14.23
C ASN A 760 -11.34 -19.89 -13.68
N ALA A 761 -10.27 -20.68 -13.79
CA ALA A 761 -10.23 -22.03 -13.26
C ALA A 761 -10.27 -22.05 -11.72
N MET A 762 -9.56 -21.13 -11.08
CA MET A 762 -9.60 -20.93 -9.63
C MET A 762 -10.98 -20.46 -9.16
N ALA A 763 -11.65 -19.59 -9.93
CA ALA A 763 -13.02 -19.19 -9.63
C ALA A 763 -13.98 -20.39 -9.66
N LEU A 764 -13.86 -21.26 -10.66
CA LEU A 764 -14.65 -22.51 -10.74
C LEU A 764 -14.38 -23.44 -9.55
N PHE A 765 -13.12 -23.58 -9.14
CA PHE A 765 -12.74 -24.39 -7.99
C PHE A 765 -13.30 -23.83 -6.68
N ASN A 766 -13.19 -22.52 -6.46
CA ASN A 766 -13.74 -21.87 -5.27
C ASN A 766 -15.27 -21.93 -5.22
N GLN A 767 -15.94 -21.89 -6.38
CA GLN A 767 -17.40 -21.92 -6.47
C GLN A 767 -17.97 -23.35 -6.35
N ASN A 768 -17.39 -24.31 -7.06
CA ASN A 768 -17.96 -25.64 -7.24
C ASN A 768 -17.21 -26.73 -6.46
N GLY A 769 -16.12 -26.38 -5.77
CA GLY A 769 -15.21 -27.35 -5.17
C GLY A 769 -14.39 -28.07 -6.23
N ARG A 770 -14.16 -29.37 -6.04
CA ARG A 770 -13.39 -30.18 -7.00
C ARG A 770 -14.17 -30.42 -8.28
N HIS A 771 -13.44 -30.45 -9.40
CA HIS A 771 -14.00 -30.80 -10.69
C HIS A 771 -14.63 -32.22 -10.63
N PRO A 772 -15.87 -32.44 -11.10
CA PRO A 772 -16.60 -33.72 -10.91
C PRO A 772 -15.93 -34.98 -11.49
N ARG A 773 -15.01 -34.79 -12.44
CA ARG A 773 -14.21 -35.89 -13.03
C ARG A 773 -12.93 -36.22 -12.24
N VAL A 774 -12.66 -35.53 -11.13
CA VAL A 774 -11.50 -35.73 -10.28
C VAL A 774 -11.98 -36.20 -8.91
N SER A 775 -11.54 -37.39 -8.51
CA SER A 775 -11.95 -38.03 -7.26
C SER A 775 -10.72 -38.56 -6.50
N MET A 776 -10.92 -38.87 -5.22
CA MET A 776 -9.87 -39.44 -4.36
C MET A 776 -9.26 -40.74 -4.91
N GLU A 777 -10.04 -41.53 -5.63
CA GLU A 777 -9.58 -42.77 -6.28
C GLU A 777 -8.42 -42.52 -7.26
N HIS A 778 -8.38 -41.35 -7.89
CA HIS A 778 -7.30 -40.97 -8.81
C HIS A 778 -5.97 -40.69 -8.10
N ALA A 779 -6.00 -40.32 -6.81
CA ALA A 779 -4.79 -40.19 -5.99
C ALA A 779 -4.45 -41.47 -5.23
N ILE A 780 -5.44 -42.30 -4.87
CA ILE A 780 -5.22 -43.59 -4.20
C ILE A 780 -4.54 -44.60 -5.14
N LEU A 781 -4.92 -44.63 -6.43
CA LEU A 781 -4.21 -45.42 -7.45
C LEU A 781 -2.74 -45.04 -7.58
N ALA A 782 -2.40 -43.79 -7.28
CA ALA A 782 -1.05 -43.26 -7.29
C ALA A 782 -0.20 -43.72 -6.09
N LEU A 783 -0.84 -44.23 -5.03
CA LEU A 783 -0.22 -44.56 -3.73
C LEU A 783 -0.03 -46.07 -3.48
N HIS A 784 -0.73 -46.92 -4.24
CA HIS A 784 -0.72 -48.38 -4.06
C HIS A 784 0.08 -49.14 -5.14
N ARG A 785 0.98 -48.45 -5.85
CA ARG A 785 1.84 -49.07 -6.87
C ARG A 785 3.24 -49.36 -6.37
#